data_AF-T1PKH0-F1
#
_entry.id   AF-T1PKH0-F1
#
_cell.length_a   1.000
_cell.length_b   1.000
_cell.length_c   1.000
_cell.angle_alpha   90.00
_cell.angle_beta   90.00
_cell.angle_gamma   90.00
#
_symmetry.space_group_name_H-M   'P 1'
#
loop_
_entity.id
_entity.type
_entity.pdbx_description
1 polymer ?
#
loop_
_entity_poly.entity_id
_entity_poly.type
_entity_poly.pdbx_seq_one_letter_code
_entity_poly.pdbx_strand_id
1 'polypeptide(L)'
;MTIVRCAAVLYCYYQFCSLHKLGSKYILGIAGLFTVFSSFIFTTTIIKFLGSDITDLKDALFFLLLLIDLSNSGTLAQLALAGTNQAEVTHNIARGLELLGPAISLDTIVETLVIGVGTLSGVQRLEVLCTFAVMSVIVNYVVFMTFYPACLSLILDLSRSGMDMSMVRARARDSILLKALNEEEQKANPVVQRVKIIMTTGLMIVHIYSRVVFSNGEYESVDKTLTPQLNMNVNNNRTESGELSDLIIKWLTMSADQIVILILLIALVIKFIFFENREDLHDQIRQSTVTIAAKSSQTQPQQLEAPNSTALENAATDKTMENHSSSSLVVCREENLNKNNSTTTIVPVSRPRIPLFTIEEQNTANASTQTEYNRLLADNCDGAMLLPLSECNQLSKMRPPRSLEECLEILNASEDGTSGAANLTDEEIINIVNAGGQYCPLHKIESVIDDPERGVKIRRQIISGRANLSAERLDCLPYKHFDYKRVMNACCENVLGYVPIPVGYAGPLLLDGAKYFVPMATTEGALVASTNRGCKALSVRGVTSYVEDVGMTRAPCVRFASVTRAAEAKLWISDEQNYQRIKAEFDSTSRFGRLKECHIAMDGPQLYIRFVALTGDAMGMNMVSKGAEMALKCIKREFPDMQIISLSGNFCCDKKPAAINWIKGRGKRVVAECIIPAATLRGVLKTDAKTLVECNKLKNMGGSAMAGSIGGNNAHAANMVTAVFLATGQDPAQNVTSSNCSTGMECCGENGDDLYMTCTMPSLEVGTVGGGTGLPGQSACLEMLGVRGANAAQPGENAKKLAQIVCATVMAGELSLMAALVNSDLVKSHMRHNRSSIAVSGKATNPLNVTVSSCSKIS
;
A
#
# COMPACT_ATOMS: atom_id res chain seq x y z
N MET A 1 -14.65 6.21 34.38
CA MET A 1 -13.74 6.16 33.21
C MET A 1 -14.39 6.67 31.93
N THR A 2 -15.53 6.15 31.47
CA THR A 2 -16.14 6.51 30.16
C THR A 2 -16.28 8.01 29.91
N ILE A 3 -16.74 8.79 30.91
CA ILE A 3 -16.81 10.27 30.83
C ILE A 3 -15.43 10.89 30.56
N VAL A 4 -14.37 10.44 31.24
CA VAL A 4 -12.99 10.92 31.04
C VAL A 4 -12.49 10.59 29.64
N ARG A 5 -12.78 9.38 29.14
CA ARG A 5 -12.42 8.98 27.77
C ARG A 5 -13.15 9.83 26.71
N CYS A 6 -14.44 10.11 26.90
CA CYS A 6 -15.19 11.01 26.01
C CYS A 6 -14.68 12.46 26.10
N ALA A 7 -14.34 12.95 27.29
CA ALA A 7 -13.75 14.28 27.49
C ALA A 7 -12.38 14.41 26.80
N ALA A 8 -11.52 13.39 26.90
CA ALA A 8 -10.25 13.32 26.18
C ALA A 8 -10.44 13.40 24.65
N VAL A 9 -11.38 12.64 24.08
CA VAL A 9 -11.68 12.67 22.64
C VAL A 9 -12.20 14.04 22.19
N LEU A 10 -13.09 14.67 22.99
CA LEU A 10 -13.56 16.03 22.73
C LEU A 10 -12.46 17.09 22.85
N TYR A 11 -11.56 16.94 23.82
CA TYR A 11 -10.40 17.82 24.03
C TYR A 11 -9.40 17.71 22.86
N CYS A 12 -9.09 16.49 22.39
CA CYS A 12 -8.26 16.29 21.20
C CYS A 12 -8.89 16.90 19.94
N TYR A 13 -10.20 16.74 19.74
CA TYR A 13 -10.91 17.40 18.62
C TYR A 13 -10.84 18.93 18.75
N TYR A 14 -11.05 19.51 19.94
CA TYR A 14 -10.92 20.95 20.18
C TYR A 14 -9.50 21.46 19.88
N GLN A 15 -8.47 20.78 20.39
CA GLN A 15 -7.06 21.12 20.12
C GLN A 15 -6.75 21.02 18.62
N PHE A 16 -7.27 20.02 17.91
CA PHE A 16 -7.08 19.86 16.46
C PHE A 16 -7.80 20.95 15.65
N CYS A 17 -9.02 21.35 16.03
CA CYS A 17 -9.71 22.49 15.44
C CYS A 17 -9.00 23.82 15.73
N SER A 18 -8.44 23.99 16.94
CA SER A 18 -7.61 25.14 17.31
C SER A 18 -6.37 25.23 16.41
N LEU A 19 -5.64 24.12 16.23
CA LEU A 19 -4.52 24.02 15.28
C LEU A 19 -4.95 24.33 13.84
N HIS A 20 -6.10 23.83 13.37
CA HIS A 20 -6.59 24.11 12.02
C HIS A 20 -6.80 25.63 11.77
N LYS A 21 -7.30 26.35 12.79
CA LYS A 21 -7.49 27.82 12.74
C LYS A 21 -6.19 28.61 12.77
N LEU A 22 -5.07 28.00 13.17
CA LEU A 22 -3.75 28.65 13.31
C LEU A 22 -2.86 28.59 12.04
N GLY A 23 -3.25 27.81 11.00
CA GLY A 23 -2.66 27.87 9.66
C GLY A 23 -1.93 26.62 9.16
N SER A 24 -1.64 26.60 7.85
CA SER A 24 -1.01 25.50 7.07
C SER A 24 -1.55 24.08 7.34
N LYS A 25 -2.54 23.66 6.53
CA LYS A 25 -3.29 22.39 6.66
C LYS A 25 -2.45 21.10 6.82
N TYR A 26 -1.18 21.10 6.43
CA TYR A 26 -0.33 19.90 6.43
C TYR A 26 0.83 19.97 7.42
N ILE A 27 1.62 21.07 7.42
CA ILE A 27 2.84 21.16 8.25
C ILE A 27 2.51 21.12 9.74
N LEU A 28 1.48 21.86 10.16
CA LEU A 28 1.08 21.95 11.55
C LEU A 28 0.41 20.66 12.05
N GLY A 29 -0.38 20.00 11.19
CA GLY A 29 -0.98 18.69 11.47
C GLY A 29 0.06 17.57 11.59
N ILE A 30 1.06 17.53 10.70
CA ILE A 30 2.16 16.55 10.74
C ILE A 30 2.99 16.75 12.02
N ALA A 31 3.36 17.99 12.35
CA ALA A 31 4.15 18.29 13.53
C ALA A 31 3.40 17.93 14.84
N GLY A 32 2.11 18.25 14.95
CA GLY A 32 1.30 17.88 16.11
C GLY A 32 1.07 16.37 16.25
N LEU A 33 0.75 15.67 15.15
CA LEU A 33 0.58 14.22 15.12
C LEU A 33 1.87 13.50 15.53
N PHE A 34 3.01 14.00 15.06
CA PHE A 34 4.33 13.45 15.35
C PHE A 34 4.71 13.62 16.84
N THR A 35 4.40 14.75 17.47
CA THR A 35 4.59 14.94 18.92
C THR A 35 3.74 13.96 19.73
N VAL A 36 2.43 13.84 19.42
CA VAL A 36 1.53 12.91 20.12
C VAL A 36 2.01 11.46 19.96
N PHE A 37 2.40 11.06 18.74
CA PHE A 37 2.93 9.73 18.47
C PHE A 37 4.25 9.46 19.21
N SER A 38 5.19 10.41 19.18
CA SER A 38 6.49 10.29 19.86
C SER A 38 6.30 10.16 21.38
N SER A 39 5.52 11.05 22.00
CA SER A 39 5.22 11.01 23.43
C SER A 39 4.55 9.69 23.82
N PHE A 40 3.64 9.15 23.01
CA PHE A 40 3.02 7.84 23.25
C PHE A 40 4.03 6.67 23.20
N ILE A 41 4.91 6.64 22.20
CA ILE A 41 5.93 5.58 22.06
C ILE A 41 6.95 5.62 23.20
N PHE A 42 7.44 6.82 23.57
CA PHE A 42 8.38 6.96 24.69
C PHE A 42 7.73 6.57 26.03
N THR A 43 6.50 7.03 26.30
CA THR A 43 5.77 6.66 27.52
C THR A 43 5.52 5.15 27.59
N THR A 44 5.09 4.51 26.49
CA THR A 44 4.89 3.05 26.42
C THR A 44 6.19 2.26 26.68
N THR A 45 7.32 2.76 26.17
CA THR A 45 8.64 2.16 26.38
C THR A 45 9.06 2.20 27.85
N ILE A 46 8.81 3.33 28.52
CA ILE A 46 9.14 3.53 29.95
C ILE A 46 8.29 2.61 30.85
N ILE A 47 7.00 2.43 30.56
CA ILE A 47 6.13 1.51 31.33
C ILE A 47 6.63 0.08 31.26
N LYS A 48 7.05 -0.37 30.06
CA LYS A 48 7.61 -1.71 29.86
C LYS A 48 8.90 -1.91 30.65
N PHE A 49 9.68 -0.84 30.85
CA PHE A 49 10.88 -0.85 31.69
C PHE A 49 10.56 -0.85 33.20
N LEU A 50 9.44 -0.25 33.60
CA LEU A 50 8.93 -0.21 34.98
C LEU A 50 8.10 -1.46 35.37
N GLY A 51 8.04 -2.49 34.52
CA GLY A 51 7.44 -3.79 34.84
C GLY A 51 5.92 -3.79 35.11
N SER A 52 5.20 -2.75 34.68
CA SER A 52 3.76 -2.62 34.89
C SER A 52 2.94 -3.26 33.76
N ASP A 53 1.79 -3.86 34.10
CA ASP A 53 0.95 -4.59 33.16
C ASP A 53 0.33 -3.69 32.07
N ILE A 54 0.37 -4.19 30.82
CA ILE A 54 -0.20 -3.52 29.63
C ILE A 54 -1.73 -3.33 29.76
N THR A 55 -2.39 -4.08 30.65
CA THR A 55 -3.84 -3.99 30.88
C THR A 55 -4.31 -2.66 31.46
N ASP A 56 -3.44 -1.88 32.10
CA ASP A 56 -3.76 -0.55 32.65
C ASP A 56 -3.42 0.59 31.66
N LEU A 57 -2.55 0.33 30.67
CA LEU A 57 -2.21 1.28 29.60
C LEU A 57 -3.44 1.78 28.81
N LYS A 58 -4.47 0.93 28.68
CA LYS A 58 -5.73 1.25 27.97
C LYS A 58 -6.48 2.44 28.58
N ASP A 59 -6.36 2.65 29.89
CA ASP A 59 -6.99 3.75 30.61
C ASP A 59 -6.03 4.94 30.71
N ALA A 60 -4.74 4.64 30.91
CA ALA A 60 -3.65 5.61 30.94
C ALA A 60 -3.54 6.48 29.67
N LEU A 61 -3.76 5.91 28.48
CA LEU A 61 -3.72 6.62 27.19
C LEU A 61 -4.65 7.86 27.15
N PHE A 62 -5.83 7.79 27.76
CA PHE A 62 -6.76 8.92 27.76
C PHE A 62 -6.33 10.04 28.71
N PHE A 63 -5.54 9.74 29.75
CA PHE A 63 -4.89 10.75 30.58
C PHE A 63 -3.73 11.41 29.83
N LEU A 64 -2.89 10.65 29.12
CA LEU A 64 -1.86 11.22 28.23
C LEU A 64 -2.46 12.23 27.24
N LEU A 65 -3.58 11.89 26.61
CA LEU A 65 -4.27 12.77 25.66
C LEU A 65 -4.90 14.03 26.27
N LEU A 66 -5.16 14.05 27.58
CA LEU A 66 -5.66 15.23 28.31
C LEU A 66 -4.53 16.15 28.80
N LEU A 67 -3.32 15.62 28.98
CA LEU A 67 -2.15 16.34 29.53
C LEU A 67 -1.22 16.89 28.43
N ILE A 68 -1.42 16.50 27.16
CA ILE A 68 -0.67 17.08 26.04
C ILE A 68 -1.30 18.42 25.63
N ASP A 69 -0.63 19.53 25.94
CA ASP A 69 -0.95 20.84 25.38
C ASP A 69 -0.31 21.06 23.99
N LEU A 70 -1.16 21.21 22.98
CA LEU A 70 -0.76 21.50 21.60
C LEU A 70 -0.76 23.01 21.27
N SER A 71 -1.29 23.87 22.14
CA SER A 71 -1.43 25.31 21.87
C SER A 71 -0.07 26.04 21.80
N ASN A 72 0.84 25.69 22.72
CA ASN A 72 2.22 26.16 22.72
C ASN A 72 3.01 25.68 21.48
N SER A 73 2.78 24.42 21.06
CA SER A 73 3.32 23.87 19.81
C SER A 73 2.85 24.68 18.59
N GLY A 74 1.56 25.02 18.53
CA GLY A 74 1.01 25.88 17.49
C GLY A 74 1.69 27.25 17.40
N THR A 75 1.92 27.91 18.54
CA THR A 75 2.60 29.22 18.55
C THR A 75 4.05 29.12 18.06
N LEU A 76 4.81 28.11 18.48
CA LEU A 76 6.20 27.93 18.04
C LEU A 76 6.28 27.63 16.53
N ALA A 77 5.35 26.83 16.00
CA ALA A 77 5.23 26.57 14.56
C ALA A 77 4.90 27.82 13.74
N GLN A 78 4.05 28.72 14.24
CA GLN A 78 3.76 30.00 13.59
C GLN A 78 4.99 30.91 13.50
N LEU A 79 5.75 31.04 14.60
CA LEU A 79 6.99 31.82 14.63
C LEU A 79 8.04 31.26 13.64
N ALA A 80 8.15 29.94 13.56
CA ALA A 80 9.02 29.27 12.58
C ALA A 80 8.58 29.54 11.12
N LEU A 81 7.28 29.44 10.82
CA LEU A 81 6.70 29.69 9.49
C LEU A 81 6.91 31.13 8.96
N ALA A 82 7.19 32.09 9.85
CA ALA A 82 7.49 33.47 9.49
C ALA A 82 8.81 33.61 8.70
N GLY A 83 9.78 32.73 8.96
CA GLY A 83 11.15 32.85 8.49
C GLY A 83 11.28 32.68 6.97
N THR A 84 11.92 33.65 6.31
CA THR A 84 12.15 33.64 4.86
C THR A 84 13.26 32.68 4.45
N ASN A 85 14.30 32.57 5.27
CA ASN A 85 15.48 31.72 5.08
C ASN A 85 15.72 30.80 6.29
N GLN A 86 16.72 29.92 6.23
CA GLN A 86 16.93 28.90 7.28
C GLN A 86 17.54 29.44 8.58
N ALA A 87 18.35 30.50 8.49
CA ALA A 87 18.85 31.20 9.67
C ALA A 87 17.71 31.90 10.42
N GLU A 88 16.79 32.54 9.70
CA GLU A 88 15.63 33.23 10.26
C GLU A 88 14.61 32.26 10.89
N VAL A 89 14.37 31.09 10.28
CA VAL A 89 13.55 30.01 10.92
C VAL A 89 14.16 29.58 12.25
N THR A 90 15.48 29.30 12.25
CA THR A 90 16.20 28.85 13.45
C THR A 90 16.19 29.93 14.54
N HIS A 91 16.39 31.19 14.16
CA HIS A 91 16.33 32.35 15.05
C HIS A 91 14.93 32.55 15.65
N ASN A 92 13.87 32.43 14.84
CA ASN A 92 12.50 32.59 15.33
C ASN A 92 12.03 31.42 16.21
N ILE A 93 12.52 30.21 15.95
CA ILE A 93 12.34 29.06 16.86
C ILE A 93 13.05 29.34 18.19
N ALA A 94 14.30 29.84 18.17
CA ALA A 94 15.04 30.17 19.38
C ALA A 94 14.33 31.26 20.21
N ARG A 95 13.90 32.37 19.58
CA ARG A 95 13.10 33.42 20.23
C ARG A 95 11.76 32.88 20.77
N GLY A 96 11.11 31.96 20.05
CA GLY A 96 9.89 31.31 20.52
C GLY A 96 10.10 30.46 21.77
N LEU A 97 11.21 29.72 21.84
CA LEU A 97 11.59 28.94 23.03
C LEU A 97 12.03 29.84 24.19
N GLU A 98 12.67 30.98 23.93
CA GLU A 98 13.03 31.97 24.96
C GLU A 98 11.77 32.57 25.62
N LEU A 99 10.74 32.89 24.84
CA LEU A 99 9.49 33.47 25.33
C LEU A 99 8.57 32.45 26.01
N LEU A 100 8.41 31.26 25.43
CA LEU A 100 7.46 30.24 25.92
C LEU A 100 8.08 29.30 26.97
N GLY A 101 9.39 29.03 26.86
CA GLY A 101 10.11 28.04 27.64
C GLY A 101 9.90 28.17 29.15
N PRO A 102 10.21 29.32 29.78
CA PRO A 102 10.10 29.50 31.22
C PRO A 102 8.69 29.25 31.78
N ALA A 103 7.64 29.59 31.02
CA ALA A 103 6.27 29.33 31.42
C ALA A 103 5.92 27.84 31.34
N ILE A 104 6.29 27.17 30.23
CA ILE A 104 6.04 25.74 30.03
C ILE A 104 6.83 24.90 31.05
N SER A 105 8.08 25.26 31.37
CA SER A 105 8.88 24.59 32.39
C SER A 105 8.24 24.70 33.78
N LEU A 106 7.77 25.89 34.16
CA LEU A 106 7.10 26.10 35.45
C LEU A 106 5.79 25.31 35.54
N ASP A 107 5.02 25.28 34.45
CA ASP A 107 3.73 24.58 34.41
C ASP A 107 3.92 23.06 34.44
N THR A 108 4.93 22.53 33.73
CA THR A 108 5.35 21.12 33.80
C THR A 108 5.75 20.72 35.22
N ILE A 109 6.52 21.55 35.92
CA ILE A 109 6.94 21.29 37.31
C ILE A 109 5.73 21.28 38.26
N VAL A 110 4.85 22.28 38.14
CA VAL A 110 3.59 22.35 38.91
C VAL A 110 2.74 21.11 38.68
N GLU A 111 2.50 20.74 37.42
CA GLU A 111 1.69 19.60 37.03
C GLU A 111 2.27 18.27 37.53
N THR A 112 3.58 18.09 37.37
CA THR A 112 4.35 16.95 37.91
C THR A 112 4.16 16.81 39.43
N LEU A 113 4.24 17.91 40.17
CA LEU A 113 4.08 17.89 41.63
C LEU A 113 2.63 17.66 42.07
N VAL A 114 1.65 18.28 41.40
CA VAL A 114 0.22 18.10 41.70
C VAL A 114 -0.21 16.66 41.44
N ILE A 115 0.05 16.13 40.23
CA ILE A 115 -0.28 14.75 39.87
C ILE A 115 0.50 13.77 40.75
N GLY A 116 1.75 14.11 41.06
CA GLY A 116 2.60 13.36 41.97
C GLY A 116 1.95 13.08 43.32
N VAL A 117 1.10 13.96 43.88
CA VAL A 117 0.43 13.73 45.18
C VAL A 117 -0.42 12.45 45.15
N GLY A 118 -1.01 12.11 44.00
CA GLY A 118 -1.77 10.86 43.84
C GLY A 118 -0.91 9.59 43.88
N THR A 119 0.41 9.70 43.70
CA THR A 119 1.38 8.59 43.91
C THR A 119 1.64 8.27 45.38
N LEU A 120 1.07 9.07 46.30
CA LEU A 120 1.19 8.92 47.76
C LEU A 120 -0.19 8.70 48.42
N SER A 121 -1.15 8.18 47.66
CA SER A 121 -2.56 8.10 48.07
C SER A 121 -2.93 6.84 48.87
N GLY A 122 -2.04 5.84 48.94
CA GLY A 122 -2.32 4.52 49.52
C GLY A 122 -3.27 3.65 48.70
N VAL A 123 -3.63 4.08 47.49
CA VAL A 123 -4.57 3.38 46.60
C VAL A 123 -3.83 2.93 45.35
N GLN A 124 -3.39 1.67 45.33
CA GLN A 124 -2.53 1.08 44.29
C GLN A 124 -2.91 1.46 42.84
N ARG A 125 -4.21 1.42 42.49
CA ARG A 125 -4.68 1.80 41.14
C ARG A 125 -4.55 3.30 40.84
N LEU A 126 -4.73 4.16 41.83
CA LEU A 126 -4.54 5.61 41.68
C LEU A 126 -3.05 5.94 41.59
N GLU A 127 -2.22 5.29 42.40
CA GLU A 127 -0.77 5.48 42.41
C GLU A 127 -0.12 5.09 41.08
N VAL A 128 -0.52 3.97 40.48
CA VAL A 128 -0.07 3.54 39.14
C VAL A 128 -0.47 4.56 38.07
N LEU A 129 -1.73 5.03 38.08
CA LEU A 129 -2.21 6.03 37.10
C LEU A 129 -1.52 7.39 37.26
N CYS A 130 -1.30 7.86 38.48
CA CYS A 130 -0.57 9.10 38.75
C CYS A 130 0.92 8.99 38.41
N THR A 131 1.53 7.83 38.63
CA THR A 131 2.93 7.57 38.23
C THR A 131 3.08 7.63 36.71
N PHE A 132 2.17 7.00 35.97
CA PHE A 132 2.11 7.10 34.50
C PHE A 132 1.93 8.55 34.03
N ALA A 133 1.02 9.30 34.66
CA ALA A 133 0.73 10.68 34.27
C ALA A 133 1.91 11.62 34.53
N VAL A 134 2.62 11.47 35.66
CA VAL A 134 3.88 12.17 35.93
C VAL A 134 4.94 11.87 34.86
N MET A 135 5.18 10.60 34.54
CA MET A 135 6.16 10.24 33.51
C MET A 135 5.77 10.75 32.12
N SER A 136 4.47 10.76 31.80
CA SER A 136 3.93 11.30 30.55
C SER A 136 4.21 12.80 30.38
N VAL A 137 3.98 13.59 31.44
CA VAL A 137 4.21 15.04 31.46
C VAL A 137 5.71 15.35 31.26
N ILE A 138 6.59 14.63 31.98
CA ILE A 138 8.05 14.78 31.84
C ILE A 138 8.52 14.43 30.43
N VAL A 139 8.07 13.30 29.87
CA VAL A 139 8.41 12.88 28.50
C VAL A 139 7.94 13.90 27.47
N ASN A 140 6.70 14.38 27.60
CA ASN A 140 6.14 15.37 26.68
C ASN A 140 6.92 16.69 26.71
N TYR A 141 7.34 17.14 27.90
CA TYR A 141 8.21 18.30 28.05
C TYR A 141 9.58 18.12 27.38
N VAL A 142 10.23 16.96 27.56
CA VAL A 142 11.53 16.67 26.91
C VAL A 142 11.40 16.64 25.40
N VAL A 143 10.36 15.97 24.87
CA VAL A 143 10.05 15.94 23.42
C VAL A 143 9.79 17.36 22.90
N PHE A 144 9.03 18.18 23.63
CA PHE A 144 8.72 19.55 23.24
C PHE A 144 9.94 20.49 23.26
N MET A 145 10.82 20.40 24.26
CA MET A 145 11.96 21.31 24.38
C MET A 145 13.15 20.93 23.48
N THR A 146 13.24 19.69 23.00
CA THR A 146 14.41 19.20 22.24
C THR A 146 14.07 18.75 20.84
N PHE A 147 13.14 17.80 20.70
CA PHE A 147 12.90 17.07 19.46
C PHE A 147 11.95 17.82 18.53
N TYR A 148 10.89 18.43 19.08
CA TYR A 148 9.91 19.19 18.32
C TYR A 148 10.53 20.40 17.56
N PRO A 149 11.38 21.26 18.16
CA PRO A 149 12.06 22.35 17.47
C PRO A 149 12.97 21.86 16.33
N ALA A 150 13.70 20.76 16.54
CA ALA A 150 14.58 20.17 15.54
C ALA A 150 13.79 19.62 14.34
N CYS A 151 12.71 18.87 14.60
CA CYS A 151 11.85 18.33 13.56
C CYS A 151 11.08 19.44 12.80
N LEU A 152 10.61 20.48 13.49
CA LEU A 152 9.95 21.63 12.89
C LEU A 152 10.90 22.37 11.92
N SER A 153 12.16 22.59 12.32
CA SER A 153 13.18 23.19 11.46
C SER A 153 13.47 22.34 10.21
N LEU A 154 13.59 21.01 10.37
CA LEU A 154 13.82 20.07 9.27
C LEU A 154 12.64 19.97 8.30
N ILE A 155 11.41 19.90 8.80
CA ILE A 155 10.19 19.82 7.96
C ILE A 155 10.03 21.11 7.14
N LEU A 156 10.32 22.27 7.73
CA LEU A 156 10.26 23.54 7.02
C LEU A 156 11.31 23.62 5.91
N ASP A 157 12.53 23.12 6.14
CA ASP A 157 13.59 23.06 5.13
C ASP A 157 13.21 22.14 3.96
N LEU A 158 12.73 20.93 4.25
CA LEU A 158 12.23 19.98 3.24
C LEU A 158 11.05 20.55 2.44
N SER A 159 10.12 21.25 3.08
CA SER A 159 8.93 21.82 2.42
C SER A 159 9.26 22.93 1.41
N ARG A 160 10.36 23.67 1.61
CA ARG A 160 10.82 24.73 0.70
C ARG A 160 11.26 24.23 -0.66
N SER A 161 11.60 22.94 -0.79
CA SER A 161 12.12 22.35 -2.03
C SER A 161 11.04 21.88 -3.02
N GLY A 162 9.74 22.02 -2.70
CA GLY A 162 8.68 21.43 -3.53
C GLY A 162 7.29 22.10 -3.55
N MET A 163 7.02 23.14 -2.75
CA MET A 163 5.69 23.78 -2.70
C MET A 163 5.78 25.31 -2.62
N ASP A 164 4.90 26.00 -3.35
CA ASP A 164 4.75 27.46 -3.25
C ASP A 164 4.02 27.83 -1.94
N MET A 165 4.81 28.21 -0.94
CA MET A 165 4.36 28.56 0.40
C MET A 165 4.08 30.07 0.57
N SER A 166 4.05 30.85 -0.51
CA SER A 166 3.86 32.31 -0.49
C SER A 166 2.60 32.77 0.28
N MET A 167 1.44 32.19 -0.04
CA MET A 167 0.16 32.52 0.61
C MET A 167 0.11 32.12 2.09
N VAL A 168 0.79 31.03 2.48
CA VAL A 168 0.88 30.59 3.88
C VAL A 168 1.77 31.54 4.67
N ARG A 169 2.90 31.97 4.08
CA ARG A 169 3.83 32.94 4.68
C ARG A 169 3.19 34.32 4.86
N ALA A 170 2.31 34.74 3.94
CA ALA A 170 1.53 35.97 4.08
C ALA A 170 0.62 35.90 5.33
N ARG A 171 -0.23 34.87 5.45
CA ARG A 171 -1.11 34.68 6.62
C ARG A 171 -0.33 34.56 7.94
N ALA A 172 0.81 33.89 7.95
CA ALA A 172 1.66 33.80 9.15
C ALA A 172 2.23 35.16 9.56
N ARG A 173 2.65 36.00 8.59
CA ARG A 173 3.08 37.38 8.84
C ARG A 173 1.94 38.25 9.34
N ASP A 174 0.75 38.15 8.76
CA ASP A 174 -0.42 38.91 9.22
C ASP A 174 -0.78 38.53 10.67
N SER A 175 -0.77 37.24 11.03
CA SER A 175 -1.01 36.83 12.42
C SER A 175 0.11 37.27 13.36
N ILE A 176 1.36 37.35 12.90
CA ILE A 176 2.48 37.85 13.69
C ILE A 176 2.42 39.36 13.87
N LEU A 177 1.95 40.12 12.88
CA LEU A 177 1.74 41.56 13.02
C LEU A 177 0.62 41.83 14.04
N LEU A 178 -0.46 41.05 13.98
CA LEU A 178 -1.56 41.10 14.96
C LEU A 178 -1.13 40.64 16.36
N LYS A 179 -0.22 39.65 16.46
CA LYS A 179 0.31 39.16 17.74
C LYS A 179 1.41 40.06 18.32
N ALA A 180 2.21 40.73 17.49
CA ALA A 180 3.18 41.76 17.89
C ALA A 180 2.49 43.02 18.41
N LEU A 181 1.31 43.37 17.89
CA LEU A 181 0.44 44.38 18.49
C LEU A 181 -0.10 43.97 19.88
N ASN A 182 -0.16 42.66 20.18
CA ASN A 182 -0.44 42.13 21.52
C ASN A 182 0.83 41.84 22.37
N GLU A 183 2.05 41.93 21.82
CA GLU A 183 3.28 41.59 22.56
C GLU A 183 3.55 42.58 23.72
N GLU A 184 2.99 43.80 23.69
CA GLU A 184 3.05 44.73 24.83
C GLU A 184 2.15 44.32 26.01
N GLU A 185 1.07 43.57 25.76
CA GLU A 185 0.09 43.18 26.79
C GLU A 185 0.35 41.79 27.38
N GLN A 186 1.11 40.92 26.68
CA GLN A 186 1.25 39.50 27.02
C GLN A 186 2.52 39.12 27.80
N LYS A 187 3.03 40.01 28.66
CA LYS A 187 3.95 39.60 29.73
C LYS A 187 3.20 38.67 30.69
N ALA A 188 3.73 37.45 30.89
CA ALA A 188 3.17 36.50 31.84
C ALA A 188 2.97 37.15 33.21
N ASN A 189 1.73 37.11 33.73
CA ASN A 189 1.36 37.90 34.91
C ASN A 189 2.28 37.54 36.10
N PRO A 190 3.07 38.51 36.62
CA PRO A 190 4.08 38.23 37.64
C PRO A 190 3.47 37.75 38.97
N VAL A 191 2.20 38.08 39.23
CA VAL A 191 1.46 37.53 40.38
C VAL A 191 1.20 36.04 40.19
N VAL A 192 0.75 35.62 39.01
CA VAL A 192 0.47 34.21 38.69
C VAL A 192 1.75 33.37 38.73
N GLN A 193 2.87 33.88 38.21
CA GLN A 193 4.16 33.20 38.31
C GLN A 193 4.63 33.04 39.77
N ARG A 194 4.53 34.11 40.58
CA ARG A 194 4.86 34.05 42.02
C ARG A 194 3.98 33.05 42.77
N VAL A 195 2.67 33.01 42.49
CA VAL A 195 1.74 32.02 43.05
C VAL A 195 2.13 30.60 42.64
N LYS A 196 2.46 30.34 41.37
CA LYS A 196 2.95 29.03 40.90
C LYS A 196 4.25 28.59 41.59
N ILE A 197 5.19 29.52 41.83
CA ILE A 197 6.45 29.23 42.56
C ILE A 197 6.20 28.91 44.04
N ILE A 198 5.30 29.66 44.71
CA ILE A 198 4.90 29.38 46.10
C ILE A 198 4.21 28.02 46.20
N MET A 199 3.28 27.72 45.29
CA MET A 199 2.58 26.43 45.22
C MET A 199 3.54 25.26 44.93
N THR A 200 4.49 25.43 44.01
CA THR A 200 5.57 24.47 43.72
C THR A 200 6.38 24.14 44.97
N THR A 201 6.79 25.18 45.71
CA THR A 201 7.56 25.02 46.94
C THR A 201 6.75 24.30 48.03
N GLY A 202 5.47 24.67 48.19
CA GLY A 202 4.55 24.02 49.14
C GLY A 202 4.31 22.54 48.82
N LEU A 203 4.02 22.20 47.56
CA LEU A 203 3.84 20.82 47.12
C LEU A 203 5.11 19.99 47.29
N MET A 204 6.29 20.55 46.98
CA MET A 204 7.57 19.85 47.20
C MET A 204 7.81 19.53 48.68
N ILE A 205 7.45 20.45 49.59
CA ILE A 205 7.51 20.20 51.04
C ILE A 205 6.52 19.10 51.46
N VAL A 206 5.29 19.10 50.93
CA VAL A 206 4.30 18.04 51.18
C VAL A 206 4.81 16.68 50.70
N HIS A 207 5.45 16.62 49.52
CA HIS A 207 6.07 15.42 48.96
C HIS A 207 7.18 14.87 49.85
N ILE A 208 8.12 15.73 50.25
CA ILE A 208 9.24 15.34 51.13
C ILE A 208 8.70 14.87 52.48
N TYR A 209 7.77 15.61 53.09
CA TYR A 209 7.20 15.27 54.39
C TYR A 209 6.42 13.93 54.35
N SER A 210 5.56 13.75 53.34
CA SER A 210 4.80 12.50 53.17
C SER A 210 5.73 11.29 52.96
N ARG A 211 6.73 11.40 52.07
CA ARG A 211 7.72 10.33 51.84
C ARG A 211 8.51 9.97 53.10
N VAL A 212 8.89 10.96 53.92
CA VAL A 212 9.64 10.74 55.17
C VAL A 212 8.76 10.16 56.28
N VAL A 213 7.51 10.59 56.40
CA VAL A 213 6.57 10.10 57.43
C VAL A 213 6.10 8.66 57.12
N PHE A 214 5.74 8.36 55.87
CA PHE A 214 5.34 7.00 55.48
C PHE A 214 6.50 6.00 55.44
N SER A 215 7.76 6.44 55.45
CA SER A 215 8.93 5.55 55.53
C SER A 215 9.25 5.07 56.94
N ASN A 216 8.61 5.61 57.98
CA ASN A 216 8.92 5.33 59.40
C ASN A 216 7.76 4.66 60.17
N GLY A 217 6.86 3.95 59.47
CA GLY A 217 5.76 3.19 60.07
C GLY A 217 5.80 1.71 59.68
N GLU A 218 5.75 0.83 60.67
CA GLU A 218 5.89 -0.63 60.56
C GLU A 218 4.96 -1.26 59.50
N TYR A 219 5.55 -1.94 58.50
CA TYR A 219 4.84 -2.82 57.56
C TYR A 219 5.54 -4.19 57.39
N GLU A 220 6.25 -4.66 58.42
CA GLU A 220 6.93 -5.96 58.42
C GLU A 220 6.16 -7.07 59.18
N SER A 221 4.87 -6.85 59.52
CA SER A 221 4.14 -7.69 60.49
C SER A 221 2.71 -8.13 60.12
N VAL A 222 2.17 -7.77 58.95
CA VAL A 222 0.76 -8.09 58.56
C VAL A 222 0.67 -9.11 57.40
N ASP A 223 1.72 -9.89 57.16
CA ASP A 223 1.76 -10.94 56.12
C ASP A 223 1.53 -12.37 56.67
N LYS A 224 1.02 -12.50 57.91
CA LYS A 224 1.02 -13.77 58.66
C LYS A 224 -0.22 -14.09 59.54
N THR A 225 -1.44 -13.63 59.19
CA THR A 225 -2.65 -14.18 59.85
C THR A 225 -3.97 -13.98 59.09
N LEU A 226 -4.17 -14.66 57.93
CA LEU A 226 -5.52 -14.98 57.41
C LEU A 226 -5.53 -15.99 56.24
N THR A 227 -4.86 -17.13 56.40
CA THR A 227 -5.05 -18.30 55.52
C THR A 227 -5.02 -19.62 56.30
N PRO A 228 -6.16 -20.31 56.42
CA PRO A 228 -6.20 -21.76 56.50
C PRO A 228 -6.55 -22.37 55.14
N GLN A 229 -5.89 -23.47 54.80
CA GLN A 229 -6.05 -24.19 53.54
C GLN A 229 -7.45 -24.81 53.41
N LEU A 230 -7.94 -24.91 52.17
CA LEU A 230 -8.84 -26.00 51.77
C LEU A 230 -8.36 -26.58 50.44
N ASN A 231 -7.62 -27.69 50.54
CA ASN A 231 -7.30 -28.53 49.39
C ASN A 231 -8.58 -29.21 48.87
N MET A 232 -8.84 -29.11 47.58
CA MET A 232 -9.43 -30.23 46.83
C MET A 232 -8.68 -30.45 45.52
N ASN A 233 -7.89 -31.51 45.51
CA ASN A 233 -7.32 -32.07 44.29
C ASN A 233 -8.44 -32.87 43.59
N VAL A 234 -8.94 -32.39 42.45
CA VAL A 234 -9.71 -33.21 41.50
C VAL A 234 -9.17 -32.93 40.11
N ASN A 235 -8.50 -33.92 39.53
CA ASN A 235 -8.09 -33.89 38.13
C ASN A 235 -9.31 -33.67 37.23
N ASN A 236 -9.25 -32.68 36.33
CA ASN A 236 -9.71 -32.85 34.95
C ASN A 236 -9.28 -31.70 34.04
N ASN A 237 -8.42 -32.04 33.07
CA ASN A 237 -8.26 -31.44 31.75
C ASN A 237 -8.81 -30.01 31.51
N ARG A 238 -7.91 -29.04 31.42
CA ARG A 238 -7.93 -28.08 30.30
C ARG A 238 -6.54 -27.51 30.03
N THR A 239 -6.04 -27.83 28.84
CA THR A 239 -4.75 -27.37 28.31
C THR A 239 -4.78 -25.88 28.01
N GLU A 240 -3.68 -25.22 28.36
CA GLU A 240 -3.28 -23.90 27.89
C GLU A 240 -3.19 -23.87 26.36
N SER A 241 -3.78 -22.86 25.73
CA SER A 241 -3.36 -22.32 24.42
C SER A 241 -4.26 -21.14 24.06
N GLY A 242 -3.75 -19.90 24.07
CA GLY A 242 -4.58 -18.79 23.63
C GLY A 242 -4.12 -17.35 23.86
N GLU A 243 -2.92 -17.07 24.41
CA GLU A 243 -2.60 -15.70 24.86
C GLU A 243 -2.83 -14.61 23.81
N LEU A 244 -2.42 -14.82 22.55
CA LEU A 244 -2.62 -13.81 21.49
C LEU A 244 -4.05 -13.82 20.90
N SER A 245 -4.70 -14.99 20.79
CA SER A 245 -6.06 -15.10 20.23
C SER A 245 -7.11 -14.60 21.21
N ASP A 246 -6.97 -14.89 22.50
CA ASP A 246 -7.84 -14.36 23.55
C ASP A 246 -7.55 -12.88 23.83
N LEU A 247 -6.33 -12.39 23.61
CA LEU A 247 -6.05 -10.95 23.56
C LEU A 247 -6.81 -10.28 22.42
N ILE A 248 -6.72 -10.79 21.20
CA ILE A 248 -7.39 -10.21 20.02
C ILE A 248 -8.92 -10.32 20.15
N ILE A 249 -9.45 -11.44 20.65
CA ILE A 249 -10.89 -11.61 20.86
C ILE A 249 -11.39 -10.73 22.01
N LYS A 250 -10.64 -10.55 23.12
CA LYS A 250 -10.94 -9.51 24.13
C LYS A 250 -10.88 -8.10 23.56
N TRP A 251 -10.01 -7.85 22.59
CA TRP A 251 -9.91 -6.55 21.90
C TRP A 251 -11.09 -6.31 20.94
N LEU A 252 -11.65 -7.37 20.35
CA LEU A 252 -12.81 -7.32 19.46
C LEU A 252 -14.17 -7.39 20.17
N THR A 253 -14.23 -7.92 21.40
CA THR A 253 -15.43 -7.83 22.24
C THR A 253 -15.59 -6.40 22.76
N MET A 254 -16.11 -5.52 21.89
CA MET A 254 -16.28 -4.11 22.25
C MET A 254 -17.20 -3.97 23.47
N SER A 255 -16.69 -3.41 24.56
CA SER A 255 -17.54 -3.00 25.67
C SER A 255 -18.44 -1.84 25.23
N ALA A 256 -19.60 -1.67 25.88
CA ALA A 256 -20.51 -0.56 25.57
C ALA A 256 -19.80 0.81 25.57
N ASP A 257 -18.83 1.00 26.47
CA ASP A 257 -17.98 2.20 26.52
C ASP A 257 -17.18 2.43 25.23
N GLN A 258 -16.61 1.37 24.65
CA GLN A 258 -15.81 1.47 23.43
C GLN A 258 -16.70 1.76 22.21
N ILE A 259 -17.93 1.25 22.18
CA ILE A 259 -18.92 1.56 21.13
C ILE A 259 -19.30 3.05 21.19
N VAL A 260 -19.55 3.59 22.39
CA VAL A 260 -19.84 5.03 22.58
C VAL A 260 -18.67 5.90 22.11
N ILE A 261 -17.43 5.53 22.44
CA ILE A 261 -16.22 6.26 22.00
C ILE A 261 -16.06 6.19 20.48
N LEU A 262 -16.31 5.04 19.86
CA LEU A 262 -16.22 4.87 18.40
C LEU A 262 -17.27 5.72 17.67
N ILE A 263 -18.51 5.74 18.15
CA ILE A 263 -19.59 6.59 17.61
C ILE A 263 -19.21 8.08 17.72
N LEU A 264 -18.70 8.51 18.89
CA LEU A 264 -18.25 9.88 19.12
C LEU A 264 -17.11 10.26 18.17
N LEU A 265 -16.11 9.39 18.01
CA LEU A 265 -14.96 9.63 17.14
C LEU A 265 -15.38 9.72 15.66
N ILE A 266 -16.24 8.83 15.19
CA ILE A 266 -16.78 8.88 13.82
C ILE A 266 -17.59 10.17 13.61
N ALA A 267 -18.44 10.56 14.56
CA ALA A 267 -19.23 11.79 14.49
C ALA A 267 -18.34 13.05 14.42
N LEU A 268 -17.27 13.12 15.21
CA LEU A 268 -16.31 14.23 15.19
C LEU A 268 -15.46 14.27 13.91
N VAL A 269 -15.07 13.11 13.37
CA VAL A 269 -14.37 13.04 12.07
C VAL A 269 -15.28 13.49 10.92
N ILE A 270 -16.56 13.07 10.91
CA ILE A 270 -17.55 13.55 9.94
C ILE A 270 -17.76 15.07 10.10
N LYS A 271 -17.90 15.58 11.33
CA LYS A 271 -18.02 17.02 11.57
C LYS A 271 -16.81 17.78 11.03
N PHE A 272 -15.59 17.34 11.34
CA PHE A 272 -14.35 17.96 10.91
C PHE A 272 -14.22 18.02 9.38
N ILE A 273 -14.45 16.89 8.69
CA ILE A 273 -14.28 16.80 7.23
C ILE A 273 -15.32 17.65 6.49
N PHE A 274 -16.61 17.53 6.87
CA PHE A 274 -17.72 18.07 6.07
C PHE A 274 -18.20 19.47 6.48
N PHE A 275 -18.07 19.85 7.75
CA PHE A 275 -18.69 21.06 8.30
C PHE A 275 -17.67 22.16 8.62
N GLU A 276 -16.53 21.82 9.24
CA GLU A 276 -15.52 22.84 9.64
C GLU A 276 -14.97 23.63 8.44
N ASN A 277 -14.76 22.97 7.28
CA ASN A 277 -14.33 23.64 6.03
C ASN A 277 -15.37 24.65 5.46
N ARG A 278 -16.63 24.66 5.92
CA ARG A 278 -17.68 25.56 5.44
C ARG A 278 -17.81 26.84 6.26
N GLU A 279 -17.42 26.83 7.54
CA GLU A 279 -17.42 28.02 8.39
C GLU A 279 -16.36 29.03 7.91
N ASP A 280 -15.14 28.56 7.59
CA ASP A 280 -14.05 29.37 6.99
C ASP A 280 -14.48 30.09 5.70
N LEU A 281 -15.35 29.47 4.90
CA LEU A 281 -15.86 30.05 3.65
C LEU A 281 -16.91 31.12 3.92
N HIS A 282 -17.79 30.91 4.91
CA HIS A 282 -18.80 31.89 5.31
C HIS A 282 -18.17 33.17 5.87
N ASP A 283 -17.15 33.06 6.73
CA ASP A 283 -16.46 34.22 7.28
C ASP A 283 -15.59 34.95 6.25
N GLN A 284 -14.97 34.23 5.30
CA GLN A 284 -14.27 34.86 4.16
C GLN A 284 -15.24 35.65 3.25
N ILE A 285 -16.43 35.12 2.96
CA ILE A 285 -17.46 35.85 2.20
C ILE A 285 -17.91 37.10 2.99
N ARG A 286 -18.06 36.99 4.31
CA ARG A 286 -18.47 38.10 5.19
C ARG A 286 -17.42 39.22 5.22
N GLN A 287 -16.14 38.88 5.41
CA GLN A 287 -15.02 39.84 5.38
C GLN A 287 -14.84 40.47 3.99
N SER A 288 -15.03 39.70 2.91
CA SER A 288 -14.99 40.21 1.53
C SER A 288 -16.07 41.28 1.31
N THR A 289 -17.28 41.02 1.78
CA THR A 289 -18.43 41.94 1.66
C THR A 289 -18.20 43.25 2.43
N VAL A 290 -17.65 43.17 3.64
CA VAL A 290 -17.28 44.36 4.45
C VAL A 290 -16.14 45.15 3.79
N THR A 291 -15.14 44.48 3.22
CA THR A 291 -14.01 45.15 2.57
C THR A 291 -14.41 45.86 1.27
N ILE A 292 -15.38 45.32 0.53
CA ILE A 292 -15.96 45.98 -0.66
C ILE A 292 -16.75 47.23 -0.26
N ALA A 293 -17.57 47.16 0.79
CA ALA A 293 -18.33 48.30 1.32
C ALA A 293 -17.42 49.41 1.92
N ALA A 294 -16.25 49.06 2.46
CA ALA A 294 -15.25 50.02 2.92
C ALA A 294 -14.56 50.75 1.74
N LYS A 295 -14.34 50.07 0.61
CA LYS A 295 -13.64 50.63 -0.56
C LYS A 295 -14.52 51.51 -1.46
N SER A 296 -15.85 51.45 -1.35
CA SER A 296 -16.77 52.35 -2.08
C SER A 296 -16.86 53.77 -1.51
N SER A 297 -16.19 54.06 -0.39
CA SER A 297 -16.50 55.24 0.44
C SER A 297 -15.39 56.31 0.50
N GLN A 298 -14.24 56.09 -0.16
CA GLN A 298 -13.09 57.03 -0.11
C GLN A 298 -12.28 57.09 -1.41
N THR A 299 -12.61 58.02 -2.31
CA THR A 299 -11.62 58.90 -2.98
C THR A 299 -12.28 60.02 -3.79
N GLN A 300 -11.79 61.24 -3.61
CA GLN A 300 -12.08 62.45 -4.40
C GLN A 300 -10.85 63.40 -4.25
N PRO A 301 -10.67 64.44 -5.08
CA PRO A 301 -10.03 64.32 -6.40
C PRO A 301 -8.85 65.30 -6.60
N GLN A 302 -8.05 65.15 -7.68
CA GLN A 302 -7.26 66.18 -8.42
C GLN A 302 -6.31 65.48 -9.42
N GLN A 303 -5.88 66.03 -10.57
CA GLN A 303 -6.34 67.14 -11.42
C GLN A 303 -5.61 67.06 -12.79
N LEU A 304 -6.25 67.42 -13.90
CA LEU A 304 -5.61 67.91 -15.13
C LEU A 304 -6.66 68.57 -16.05
N GLU A 305 -6.23 69.49 -16.91
CA GLU A 305 -7.04 70.64 -17.31
C GLU A 305 -7.94 70.46 -18.56
N ALA A 306 -8.83 71.45 -18.74
CA ALA A 306 -9.89 71.55 -19.76
C ALA A 306 -9.34 72.08 -21.12
N PRO A 307 -10.12 72.49 -22.17
CA PRO A 307 -11.45 73.12 -22.13
C PRO A 307 -12.49 72.80 -23.24
N ASN A 308 -13.80 72.94 -22.93
CA ASN A 308 -14.69 74.02 -23.43
C ASN A 308 -16.20 73.66 -23.42
N SER A 309 -17.03 74.62 -22.95
CA SER A 309 -18.40 74.98 -23.41
C SER A 309 -19.54 73.93 -23.34
N THR A 310 -20.82 74.23 -23.07
CA THR A 310 -21.56 75.42 -22.56
C THR A 310 -23.01 74.99 -22.20
N ALA A 311 -23.75 75.88 -21.52
CA ALA A 311 -25.23 76.01 -21.53
C ALA A 311 -26.12 75.08 -20.67
N LEU A 312 -26.53 75.63 -19.51
CA LEU A 312 -27.89 76.14 -19.23
C LEU A 312 -29.13 75.20 -19.24
N GLU A 313 -29.64 74.97 -18.00
CA GLU A 313 -30.96 75.41 -17.49
C GLU A 313 -32.25 74.55 -17.48
N ASN A 314 -32.94 74.69 -16.33
CA ASN A 314 -34.39 74.57 -16.03
C ASN A 314 -35.03 73.15 -16.04
N ALA A 315 -35.57 72.62 -14.92
CA ALA A 315 -36.68 73.08 -14.04
C ALA A 315 -38.08 72.83 -14.66
N ALA A 316 -39.13 72.38 -13.96
CA ALA A 316 -39.30 71.79 -12.61
C ALA A 316 -40.74 71.20 -12.48
N THR A 317 -41.07 70.52 -11.36
CA THR A 317 -42.44 70.40 -10.76
C THR A 317 -43.55 69.62 -11.52
N ASP A 318 -44.54 68.92 -10.93
CA ASP A 318 -44.87 68.56 -9.53
C ASP A 318 -45.91 67.39 -9.46
N LYS A 319 -46.13 66.83 -8.25
CA LYS A 319 -47.41 66.33 -7.66
C LYS A 319 -48.17 65.04 -8.08
N THR A 320 -47.95 64.01 -7.23
CA THR A 320 -48.93 63.36 -6.29
C THR A 320 -50.05 62.36 -6.67
N MET A 321 -50.04 61.27 -5.87
CA MET A 321 -51.14 60.55 -5.17
C MET A 321 -51.85 59.31 -5.78
N GLU A 322 -51.73 58.21 -5.03
CA GLU A 322 -52.72 57.18 -4.61
C GLU A 322 -53.92 56.83 -5.55
N ASN A 323 -54.10 55.54 -5.90
CA ASN A 323 -54.83 54.58 -5.03
C ASN A 323 -54.95 53.12 -5.55
N HIS A 324 -55.11 52.20 -4.59
CA HIS A 324 -55.85 50.90 -4.56
C HIS A 324 -55.78 49.75 -5.62
N SER A 325 -55.86 48.53 -5.03
CA SER A 325 -56.61 47.31 -5.43
C SER A 325 -56.13 46.40 -6.59
N SER A 326 -56.28 45.06 -6.56
CA SER A 326 -56.70 44.13 -5.48
C SER A 326 -56.56 42.63 -5.87
N SER A 327 -56.46 41.75 -4.84
CA SER A 327 -57.02 40.37 -4.78
C SER A 327 -56.38 39.24 -5.66
N SER A 328 -56.43 37.94 -5.33
CA SER A 328 -57.24 37.18 -4.34
C SER A 328 -56.57 35.90 -3.77
N LEU A 329 -56.65 35.70 -2.43
CA LEU A 329 -57.20 34.55 -1.63
C LEU A 329 -56.83 33.04 -1.92
N VAL A 330 -56.84 32.07 -0.97
CA VAL A 330 -56.83 32.02 0.53
C VAL A 330 -56.53 30.59 1.08
N VAL A 331 -55.68 30.53 2.13
CA VAL A 331 -55.66 29.82 3.46
C VAL A 331 -56.58 28.62 3.85
N CYS A 332 -56.04 27.69 4.70
CA CYS A 332 -56.62 26.94 5.88
C CYS A 332 -56.38 25.40 5.90
N ARG A 333 -56.40 24.63 7.02
CA ARG A 333 -55.90 24.79 8.44
C ARG A 333 -55.76 23.37 9.13
N GLU A 334 -55.15 23.30 10.32
CA GLU A 334 -54.90 22.16 11.26
C GLU A 334 -56.15 21.47 11.88
N GLU A 335 -56.04 20.19 12.31
CA GLU A 335 -56.06 19.75 13.74
C GLU A 335 -55.85 18.21 13.98
N ASN A 336 -55.76 17.76 15.24
CA ASN A 336 -55.33 16.42 15.72
C ASN A 336 -56.49 15.43 16.03
N LEU A 337 -56.25 14.09 15.99
CA LEU A 337 -56.37 13.13 17.14
C LEU A 337 -56.50 11.61 16.81
N ASN A 338 -55.71 10.80 17.54
CA ASN A 338 -55.94 9.44 18.09
C ASN A 338 -56.22 8.14 17.25
N LYS A 339 -55.34 7.15 17.51
CA LYS A 339 -55.57 5.69 17.77
C LYS A 339 -56.38 4.81 16.80
N ASN A 340 -55.73 3.75 16.29
CA ASN A 340 -55.99 2.38 16.80
C ASN A 340 -54.93 1.34 16.37
N ASN A 341 -54.90 0.21 17.09
CA ASN A 341 -53.91 -0.87 16.97
C ASN A 341 -54.13 -1.80 15.76
N SER A 342 -53.07 -2.41 15.25
CA SER A 342 -53.11 -3.75 14.62
C SER A 342 -51.77 -4.45 14.78
N THR A 343 -51.74 -5.51 15.57
CA THR A 343 -50.55 -6.35 15.82
C THR A 343 -50.46 -7.44 14.74
N THR A 344 -49.31 -7.60 14.08
CA THR A 344 -49.04 -8.83 13.30
C THR A 344 -47.62 -9.32 13.55
N THR A 345 -47.53 -10.46 14.23
CA THR A 345 -46.30 -11.13 14.63
C THR A 345 -45.65 -11.82 13.42
N ILE A 346 -44.36 -11.55 13.14
CA ILE A 346 -43.58 -12.34 12.18
C ILE A 346 -42.49 -13.10 12.94
N VAL A 347 -42.58 -14.43 12.87
CA VAL A 347 -41.63 -15.38 13.49
C VAL A 347 -40.31 -15.37 12.71
N PRO A 348 -39.13 -15.30 13.37
CA PRO A 348 -37.85 -15.45 12.68
C PRO A 348 -37.62 -16.93 12.32
N VAL A 349 -37.88 -17.30 11.06
CA VAL A 349 -37.50 -18.62 10.54
C VAL A 349 -35.99 -18.68 10.37
N SER A 350 -35.33 -19.46 11.22
CA SER A 350 -33.91 -19.77 11.16
C SER A 350 -33.58 -20.63 9.93
N ARG A 351 -33.26 -19.98 8.81
CA ARG A 351 -32.67 -20.69 7.65
C ARG A 351 -31.26 -21.17 8.01
N PRO A 352 -30.95 -22.49 7.94
CA PRO A 352 -29.58 -22.96 8.09
C PRO A 352 -28.72 -22.38 6.95
N ARG A 353 -27.51 -21.93 7.27
CA ARG A 353 -26.54 -21.47 6.26
C ARG A 353 -26.10 -22.67 5.43
N ILE A 354 -26.58 -22.74 4.20
CA ILE A 354 -26.09 -23.69 3.19
C ILE A 354 -24.63 -23.30 2.86
N PRO A 355 -23.66 -24.22 2.96
CA PRO A 355 -22.28 -23.92 2.61
C PRO A 355 -22.15 -23.69 1.11
N LEU A 356 -21.45 -22.62 0.73
CA LEU A 356 -21.27 -22.18 -0.66
C LEU A 356 -20.18 -23.00 -1.38
N PHE A 357 -20.32 -24.33 -1.42
CA PHE A 357 -19.65 -25.22 -2.38
C PHE A 357 -20.24 -26.65 -2.28
N THR A 358 -21.07 -27.03 -3.24
CA THR A 358 -21.39 -28.44 -3.53
C THR A 358 -20.49 -28.91 -4.67
N ILE A 359 -19.82 -30.05 -4.48
CA ILE A 359 -19.18 -30.77 -5.59
C ILE A 359 -20.28 -31.60 -6.24
N GLU A 360 -20.98 -31.01 -7.21
CA GLU A 360 -21.84 -31.76 -8.13
C GLU A 360 -21.01 -32.25 -9.32
N GLU A 361 -21.34 -33.44 -9.80
CA GLU A 361 -20.70 -34.04 -10.98
C GLU A 361 -21.20 -33.35 -12.27
N GLN A 362 -20.57 -32.23 -12.63
CA GLN A 362 -20.74 -31.63 -13.96
C GLN A 362 -19.48 -31.80 -14.80
N ASN A 363 -19.49 -32.83 -15.63
CA ASN A 363 -18.50 -33.08 -16.68
C ASN A 363 -18.65 -32.06 -17.83
N THR A 364 -17.99 -30.92 -17.73
CA THR A 364 -17.64 -30.07 -18.89
C THR A 364 -16.21 -29.55 -18.77
N ALA A 365 -15.25 -30.48 -18.85
CA ALA A 365 -13.82 -30.17 -18.85
C ALA A 365 -13.34 -29.63 -20.21
N ASN A 366 -13.64 -28.37 -20.52
CA ASN A 366 -13.09 -27.70 -21.70
C ASN A 366 -11.68 -27.13 -21.41
N ALA A 367 -10.71 -28.04 -21.34
CA ALA A 367 -9.28 -27.75 -21.31
C ALA A 367 -8.59 -28.36 -22.55
N SER A 368 -8.98 -27.89 -23.74
CA SER A 368 -8.34 -28.27 -25.00
C SER A 368 -6.97 -27.58 -25.14
N THR A 369 -5.91 -28.30 -24.81
CA THR A 369 -4.59 -28.01 -25.37
C THR A 369 -4.54 -28.60 -26.77
N GLN A 370 -4.47 -27.75 -27.80
CA GLN A 370 -4.12 -28.19 -29.14
C GLN A 370 -2.72 -27.73 -29.49
N THR A 371 -1.89 -28.72 -29.83
CA THR A 371 -0.55 -28.57 -30.36
C THR A 371 -0.60 -29.17 -31.75
N GLU A 372 -0.67 -28.35 -32.79
CA GLU A 372 -0.32 -28.80 -34.13
C GLU A 372 0.16 -27.63 -34.98
N TYR A 373 1.29 -27.86 -35.64
CA TYR A 373 1.94 -26.93 -36.54
C TYR A 373 2.26 -27.74 -37.80
N ASN A 374 1.58 -27.45 -38.91
CA ASN A 374 1.92 -28.04 -40.19
C ASN A 374 1.91 -26.99 -41.30
N ARG A 375 2.97 -27.05 -42.11
CA ARG A 375 3.10 -26.30 -43.37
C ARG A 375 2.26 -26.99 -44.44
N LEU A 376 1.83 -26.25 -45.45
CA LEU A 376 1.99 -26.62 -46.86
C LEU A 376 1.88 -25.36 -47.75
N LEU A 377 2.31 -25.47 -49.01
CA LEU A 377 2.56 -24.38 -49.95
C LEU A 377 1.51 -24.28 -51.08
N ALA A 378 1.60 -23.19 -51.84
CA ALA A 378 0.94 -22.80 -53.11
C ALA A 378 0.55 -23.94 -54.09
N ASP A 379 -0.43 -23.79 -55.01
CA ASP A 379 -0.38 -22.87 -56.18
C ASP A 379 -1.69 -22.87 -57.00
N ASN A 380 -1.98 -21.76 -57.74
CA ASN A 380 -2.90 -21.62 -58.92
C ASN A 380 -4.41 -22.00 -58.74
N CYS A 381 -5.45 -21.45 -59.37
CA CYS A 381 -5.77 -20.31 -60.28
C CYS A 381 -7.34 -20.19 -60.31
N ASP A 382 -8.07 -19.22 -60.88
CA ASP A 382 -7.77 -18.02 -61.70
C ASP A 382 -8.95 -17.00 -61.65
N GLY A 383 -8.80 -15.83 -62.31
CA GLY A 383 -9.82 -15.29 -63.23
C GLY A 383 -11.14 -14.69 -62.72
N ALA A 384 -11.14 -13.70 -61.82
CA ALA A 384 -12.22 -12.71 -61.73
C ALA A 384 -11.71 -11.33 -61.27
N MET A 385 -12.01 -10.27 -62.04
CA MET A 385 -11.58 -8.90 -61.71
C MET A 385 -12.47 -8.30 -60.61
N LEU A 386 -12.18 -8.65 -59.36
CA LEU A 386 -12.83 -8.08 -58.18
C LEU A 386 -12.20 -6.74 -57.80
N LEU A 387 -13.05 -5.75 -57.53
CA LEU A 387 -12.64 -4.48 -56.92
C LEU A 387 -11.96 -4.74 -55.57
N PRO A 388 -10.92 -3.98 -55.20
CA PRO A 388 -10.20 -4.21 -53.95
C PRO A 388 -11.13 -3.97 -52.75
N LEU A 389 -11.15 -4.92 -51.81
CA LEU A 389 -12.00 -4.91 -50.60
C LEU A 389 -11.88 -3.63 -49.74
N SER A 390 -10.82 -2.85 -49.95
CA SER A 390 -10.62 -1.52 -49.35
C SER A 390 -11.67 -0.49 -49.78
N GLU A 391 -12.19 -0.55 -51.00
CA GLU A 391 -13.14 0.45 -51.53
C GLU A 391 -14.58 0.18 -51.08
N CYS A 392 -15.03 -1.08 -51.08
CA CYS A 392 -16.31 -1.47 -50.48
C CYS A 392 -16.39 -1.11 -48.98
N ASN A 393 -15.27 -1.26 -48.24
CA ASN A 393 -15.16 -0.91 -46.82
C ASN A 393 -15.04 0.59 -46.51
N GLN A 394 -15.06 1.46 -47.53
CA GLN A 394 -15.18 2.91 -47.35
C GLN A 394 -16.62 3.39 -47.58
N LEU A 395 -17.34 2.81 -48.53
CA LEU A 395 -18.75 3.13 -48.80
C LEU A 395 -19.69 2.74 -47.64
N SER A 396 -19.40 1.67 -46.90
CA SER A 396 -20.20 1.25 -45.73
C SER A 396 -20.08 2.18 -44.50
N LYS A 397 -19.12 3.12 -44.49
CA LYS A 397 -18.83 3.98 -43.31
C LYS A 397 -19.58 5.31 -43.27
N MET A 398 -20.38 5.64 -44.30
CA MET A 398 -21.17 6.88 -44.34
C MET A 398 -22.69 6.67 -44.44
N ARG A 399 -23.18 5.44 -44.24
CA ARG A 399 -24.63 5.22 -44.05
C ARG A 399 -25.05 5.64 -42.63
N PRO A 400 -26.25 6.18 -42.42
CA PRO A 400 -26.80 6.36 -41.08
C PRO A 400 -26.95 5.00 -40.37
N PRO A 401 -26.89 4.95 -39.02
CA PRO A 401 -27.11 3.72 -38.28
C PRO A 401 -28.54 3.20 -38.52
N ARG A 402 -28.64 1.90 -38.81
CA ARG A 402 -29.92 1.20 -39.01
C ARG A 402 -30.66 0.98 -37.69
N SER A 403 -31.91 0.50 -37.77
CA SER A 403 -32.68 0.16 -36.57
C SER A 403 -32.01 -0.97 -35.77
N LEU A 404 -32.33 -1.06 -34.48
CA LEU A 404 -31.77 -2.10 -33.62
C LEU A 404 -32.15 -3.49 -34.15
N GLU A 405 -33.38 -3.66 -34.61
CA GLU A 405 -33.94 -4.91 -35.15
C GLU A 405 -33.15 -5.36 -36.37
N GLU A 406 -32.96 -4.50 -37.37
CA GLU A 406 -32.18 -4.81 -38.58
C GLU A 406 -30.71 -5.12 -38.23
N CYS A 407 -30.12 -4.40 -37.27
CA CYS A 407 -28.76 -4.68 -36.80
C CYS A 407 -28.65 -6.04 -36.08
N LEU A 408 -29.67 -6.44 -35.33
CA LEU A 408 -29.74 -7.76 -34.67
C LEU A 408 -29.99 -8.89 -35.66
N GLU A 409 -30.83 -8.68 -36.69
CA GLU A 409 -31.01 -9.64 -37.78
C GLU A 409 -29.68 -9.90 -38.49
N ILE A 410 -28.91 -8.86 -38.82
CA ILE A 410 -27.60 -8.99 -39.48
C ILE A 410 -26.52 -9.60 -38.58
N LEU A 411 -26.61 -9.39 -37.26
CA LEU A 411 -25.70 -10.03 -36.30
C LEU A 411 -25.98 -11.53 -36.14
N ASN A 412 -27.26 -11.94 -36.20
CA ASN A 412 -27.69 -13.33 -36.00
C ASN A 412 -27.78 -14.13 -37.31
N ALA A 413 -27.87 -13.46 -38.46
CA ALA A 413 -27.87 -14.07 -39.79
C ALA A 413 -26.55 -14.81 -40.03
N SER A 414 -26.62 -16.12 -39.95
CA SER A 414 -25.51 -17.06 -40.07
C SER A 414 -25.53 -17.74 -41.44
N GLU A 415 -24.34 -18.17 -41.88
CA GLU A 415 -24.05 -19.05 -43.02
C GLU A 415 -23.90 -18.45 -44.44
N ASP A 416 -24.59 -17.38 -44.81
CA ASP A 416 -24.27 -16.68 -46.06
C ASP A 416 -23.16 -15.63 -45.86
N GLY A 417 -22.09 -15.69 -46.65
CA GLY A 417 -20.89 -14.83 -46.54
C GLY A 417 -21.11 -13.32 -46.74
N THR A 418 -22.36 -12.89 -46.88
CA THR A 418 -22.86 -11.51 -46.91
C THR A 418 -23.44 -11.03 -45.57
N SER A 419 -23.40 -11.86 -44.51
CA SER A 419 -24.03 -11.61 -43.21
C SER A 419 -23.03 -11.72 -42.03
N GLY A 420 -23.32 -11.08 -40.90
CA GLY A 420 -22.46 -11.05 -39.71
C GLY A 420 -21.91 -9.66 -39.33
N ALA A 421 -21.23 -9.57 -38.19
CA ALA A 421 -20.80 -8.32 -37.55
C ALA A 421 -19.84 -7.44 -38.39
N ALA A 422 -19.16 -8.02 -39.38
CA ALA A 422 -18.37 -7.27 -40.37
C ALA A 422 -19.23 -6.26 -41.16
N ASN A 423 -20.51 -6.56 -41.36
CA ASN A 423 -21.47 -5.73 -42.09
C ASN A 423 -22.22 -4.72 -41.21
N LEU A 424 -21.87 -4.60 -39.92
CA LEU A 424 -22.34 -3.56 -39.01
C LEU A 424 -21.32 -2.42 -38.91
N THR A 425 -21.75 -1.18 -38.73
CA THR A 425 -20.85 -0.06 -38.38
C THR A 425 -20.45 -0.13 -36.90
N ASP A 426 -19.40 0.60 -36.50
CA ASP A 426 -19.02 0.66 -35.08
C ASP A 426 -20.13 1.31 -34.22
N GLU A 427 -20.88 2.27 -34.78
CA GLU A 427 -22.03 2.90 -34.12
C GLU A 427 -23.21 1.93 -33.95
N GLU A 428 -23.51 1.11 -34.97
CA GLU A 428 -24.52 0.05 -34.90
C GLU A 428 -24.19 -0.97 -33.80
N ILE A 429 -22.91 -1.38 -33.68
CA ILE A 429 -22.46 -2.30 -32.61
C ILE A 429 -22.53 -1.62 -31.23
N ILE A 430 -22.16 -0.34 -31.11
CA ILE A 430 -22.31 0.44 -29.87
C ILE A 430 -23.79 0.48 -29.44
N ASN A 431 -24.70 0.68 -30.39
CA ASN A 431 -26.15 0.69 -30.13
C ASN A 431 -26.65 -0.68 -29.66
N ILE A 432 -26.22 -1.79 -30.27
CA ILE A 432 -26.53 -3.15 -29.80
C ILE A 432 -26.05 -3.38 -28.36
N VAL A 433 -24.80 -3.01 -28.03
CA VAL A 433 -24.24 -3.19 -26.69
C VAL A 433 -24.94 -2.31 -25.64
N ASN A 434 -25.40 -1.11 -26.03
CA ASN A 434 -26.16 -0.22 -25.15
C ASN A 434 -27.63 -0.65 -25.00
N ALA A 435 -28.22 -1.30 -26.00
CA ALA A 435 -29.59 -1.82 -25.96
C ALA A 435 -29.75 -3.00 -24.98
N GLY A 436 -28.67 -3.74 -24.68
CA GLY A 436 -28.67 -4.70 -23.58
C GLY A 436 -27.59 -5.78 -23.68
N GLY A 437 -27.09 -6.21 -22.52
CA GLY A 437 -26.12 -7.30 -22.42
C GLY A 437 -26.62 -8.66 -22.92
N GLN A 438 -27.94 -8.82 -23.12
CA GLN A 438 -28.54 -10.01 -23.74
C GLN A 438 -28.19 -10.17 -25.23
N TYR A 439 -27.89 -9.07 -25.93
CA TYR A 439 -27.57 -9.07 -27.36
C TYR A 439 -26.05 -9.15 -27.59
N CYS A 440 -25.29 -8.29 -26.91
CA CYS A 440 -23.83 -8.32 -26.95
C CYS A 440 -23.23 -7.90 -25.60
N PRO A 441 -22.84 -8.84 -24.72
CA PRO A 441 -22.11 -8.50 -23.50
C PRO A 441 -20.77 -7.85 -23.83
N LEU A 442 -20.49 -6.65 -23.28
CA LEU A 442 -19.26 -5.90 -23.54
C LEU A 442 -17.95 -6.67 -23.24
N HIS A 443 -18.00 -7.65 -22.34
CA HIS A 443 -16.87 -8.52 -22.00
C HIS A 443 -16.64 -9.68 -23.00
N LYS A 444 -17.57 -9.88 -23.97
CA LYS A 444 -17.48 -10.88 -25.04
C LYS A 444 -17.44 -10.28 -26.44
N ILE A 445 -17.34 -8.94 -26.55
CA ILE A 445 -17.50 -8.23 -27.83
C ILE A 445 -16.56 -8.75 -28.92
N GLU A 446 -15.31 -9.10 -28.59
CA GLU A 446 -14.35 -9.71 -29.52
C GLU A 446 -14.82 -11.05 -30.10
N SER A 447 -15.47 -11.88 -29.27
CA SER A 447 -16.04 -13.18 -29.70
C SER A 447 -17.33 -13.02 -30.50
N VAL A 448 -18.10 -11.95 -30.23
CA VAL A 448 -19.36 -11.67 -30.94
C VAL A 448 -19.11 -11.11 -32.34
N ILE A 449 -18.01 -10.36 -32.54
CA ILE A 449 -17.73 -9.71 -33.82
C ILE A 449 -16.63 -10.37 -34.67
N ASP A 450 -15.98 -11.41 -34.13
CA ASP A 450 -14.80 -12.13 -34.68
C ASP A 450 -13.61 -11.25 -35.13
N ASP A 451 -13.55 -10.01 -34.63
CA ASP A 451 -12.44 -9.08 -34.80
C ASP A 451 -12.01 -8.54 -33.43
N PRO A 452 -10.98 -9.15 -32.82
CA PRO A 452 -10.51 -8.74 -31.50
C PRO A 452 -9.95 -7.32 -31.43
N GLU A 453 -9.27 -6.81 -32.47
CA GLU A 453 -8.74 -5.44 -32.46
C GLU A 453 -9.89 -4.42 -32.53
N ARG A 454 -10.89 -4.68 -33.38
CA ARG A 454 -12.11 -3.88 -33.44
C ARG A 454 -12.93 -3.98 -32.16
N GLY A 455 -12.95 -5.15 -31.49
CA GLY A 455 -13.66 -5.33 -30.22
C GLY A 455 -13.04 -4.49 -29.11
N VAL A 456 -11.70 -4.45 -29.04
CA VAL A 456 -10.96 -3.54 -28.15
C VAL A 456 -11.23 -2.08 -28.52
N LYS A 457 -11.23 -1.71 -29.81
CA LYS A 457 -11.57 -0.35 -30.28
C LYS A 457 -12.96 0.08 -29.81
N ILE A 458 -13.98 -0.74 -30.05
CA ILE A 458 -15.37 -0.42 -29.69
C ILE A 458 -15.53 -0.39 -28.16
N ARG A 459 -14.89 -1.29 -27.42
CA ARG A 459 -14.86 -1.22 -25.95
C ARG A 459 -14.29 0.11 -25.46
N ARG A 460 -13.18 0.58 -26.03
CA ARG A 460 -12.60 1.90 -25.69
C ARG A 460 -13.60 3.03 -25.91
N GLN A 461 -14.30 3.05 -27.05
CA GLN A 461 -15.33 4.07 -27.34
C GLN A 461 -16.48 4.04 -26.31
N ILE A 462 -17.00 2.85 -25.99
CA ILE A 462 -18.09 2.66 -25.01
C ILE A 462 -17.66 3.08 -23.61
N ILE A 463 -16.44 2.70 -23.17
CA ILE A 463 -15.92 3.05 -21.85
C ILE A 463 -15.59 4.55 -21.76
N SER A 464 -15.01 5.16 -22.79
CA SER A 464 -14.80 6.62 -22.85
C SER A 464 -16.13 7.37 -22.69
N GLY A 465 -17.18 6.97 -23.41
CA GLY A 465 -18.52 7.56 -23.27
C GLY A 465 -19.08 7.39 -21.85
N ARG A 466 -19.09 6.17 -21.30
CA ARG A 466 -19.61 5.88 -19.96
C ARG A 466 -18.83 6.58 -18.83
N ALA A 467 -17.55 6.87 -19.04
CA ALA A 467 -16.69 7.54 -18.07
C ALA A 467 -16.61 9.07 -18.27
N ASN A 468 -17.33 9.64 -19.24
CA ASN A 468 -17.23 11.05 -19.65
C ASN A 468 -15.76 11.48 -19.96
N LEU A 469 -14.99 10.59 -20.59
CA LEU A 469 -13.61 10.84 -21.02
C LEU A 469 -13.56 11.16 -22.51
N SER A 470 -12.81 12.20 -22.91
CA SER A 470 -12.49 12.40 -24.33
C SER A 470 -11.68 11.21 -24.86
N ALA A 471 -11.95 10.79 -26.10
CA ALA A 471 -11.29 9.63 -26.72
C ALA A 471 -9.76 9.75 -26.69
N GLU A 472 -9.27 10.98 -26.90
CA GLU A 472 -7.86 11.41 -26.82
C GLU A 472 -7.13 10.93 -25.55
N ARG A 473 -7.84 10.76 -24.42
CA ARG A 473 -7.24 10.30 -23.16
C ARG A 473 -6.69 8.88 -23.25
N LEU A 474 -7.19 8.06 -24.18
CA LEU A 474 -6.72 6.70 -24.41
C LEU A 474 -5.75 6.60 -25.60
N ASP A 475 -5.49 7.65 -26.37
CA ASP A 475 -4.66 7.56 -27.59
C ASP A 475 -3.21 7.16 -27.28
N CYS A 476 -2.68 7.59 -26.13
CA CYS A 476 -1.37 7.17 -25.63
C CYS A 476 -1.33 5.73 -25.08
N LEU A 477 -2.48 5.06 -24.93
CA LEU A 477 -2.57 3.63 -24.61
C LEU A 477 -2.73 2.85 -25.94
N PRO A 478 -1.67 2.26 -26.49
CA PRO A 478 -1.75 1.57 -27.77
C PRO A 478 -2.65 0.33 -27.69
N TYR A 479 -3.24 -0.01 -28.83
CA TYR A 479 -4.08 -1.21 -28.98
C TYR A 479 -3.93 -1.88 -30.35
N LYS A 480 -3.60 -1.12 -31.40
CA LYS A 480 -3.46 -1.66 -32.76
C LYS A 480 -2.26 -2.60 -32.89
N HIS A 481 -2.33 -3.50 -33.87
CA HIS A 481 -1.24 -4.39 -34.29
C HIS A 481 -0.74 -5.33 -33.18
N PHE A 482 -1.66 -5.76 -32.31
CA PHE A 482 -1.37 -6.68 -31.21
C PHE A 482 -2.19 -7.97 -31.34
N ASP A 483 -1.56 -9.12 -31.12
CA ASP A 483 -2.20 -10.45 -31.25
C ASP A 483 -3.11 -10.77 -30.05
N TYR A 484 -4.28 -10.14 -30.02
CA TYR A 484 -5.29 -10.36 -28.98
C TYR A 484 -5.84 -11.78 -28.94
N LYS A 485 -5.73 -12.57 -30.02
CA LYS A 485 -6.16 -13.99 -30.03
C LYS A 485 -5.40 -14.83 -29.00
N ARG A 486 -4.18 -14.43 -28.61
CA ARG A 486 -3.41 -15.06 -27.52
C ARG A 486 -3.72 -14.54 -26.11
N VAL A 487 -4.46 -13.43 -25.99
CA VAL A 487 -4.81 -12.83 -24.69
C VAL A 487 -6.21 -13.23 -24.24
N MET A 488 -7.17 -13.26 -25.18
CA MET A 488 -8.55 -13.65 -24.90
C MET A 488 -8.63 -15.02 -24.24
N ASN A 489 -9.41 -15.13 -23.15
CA ASN A 489 -9.62 -16.35 -22.37
C ASN A 489 -8.34 -17.00 -21.81
N ALA A 490 -7.20 -16.29 -21.80
CA ALA A 490 -5.91 -16.83 -21.41
C ALA A 490 -5.08 -15.91 -20.49
N CYS A 491 -5.09 -14.60 -20.73
CA CYS A 491 -4.19 -13.65 -20.04
C CYS A 491 -4.88 -12.40 -19.49
N CYS A 492 -5.96 -11.91 -20.11
CA CYS A 492 -6.66 -10.69 -19.66
C CYS A 492 -8.07 -10.56 -20.25
N GLU A 493 -8.99 -10.04 -19.46
CA GLU A 493 -10.39 -9.74 -19.82
C GLU A 493 -10.62 -8.22 -19.93
N ASN A 494 -11.70 -7.80 -20.60
CA ASN A 494 -12.09 -6.39 -20.75
C ASN A 494 -10.98 -5.48 -21.33
N VAL A 495 -10.14 -6.04 -22.19
CA VAL A 495 -8.93 -5.42 -22.74
C VAL A 495 -9.22 -4.06 -23.41
N LEU A 496 -8.43 -3.04 -23.06
CA LEU A 496 -8.50 -1.68 -23.63
C LEU A 496 -7.29 -1.31 -24.51
N GLY A 497 -6.29 -2.19 -24.59
CA GLY A 497 -4.97 -1.88 -25.14
C GLY A 497 -3.89 -2.69 -24.43
N TYR A 498 -2.65 -2.24 -24.51
CA TYR A 498 -1.51 -2.78 -23.77
C TYR A 498 -0.60 -1.64 -23.28
N VAL A 499 0.16 -1.87 -22.22
CA VAL A 499 1.13 -0.90 -21.68
C VAL A 499 2.53 -1.29 -22.16
N PRO A 500 3.22 -0.47 -22.99
CA PRO A 500 4.62 -0.72 -23.34
C PRO A 500 5.52 -0.50 -22.12
N ILE A 501 6.31 -1.52 -21.77
CA ILE A 501 7.38 -1.42 -20.76
C ILE A 501 8.73 -1.51 -21.50
N PRO A 502 9.67 -0.57 -21.30
CA PRO A 502 10.98 -0.65 -21.95
C PRO A 502 11.73 -1.93 -21.58
N VAL A 503 12.24 -2.64 -22.58
CA VAL A 503 13.06 -3.85 -22.39
C VAL A 503 14.51 -3.54 -22.73
N GLY A 504 15.40 -3.61 -21.74
CA GLY A 504 16.84 -3.61 -21.93
C GLY A 504 17.42 -5.03 -21.79
N TYR A 505 18.74 -5.16 -21.93
CA TYR A 505 19.44 -6.40 -21.57
C TYR A 505 20.63 -6.12 -20.64
N ALA A 506 20.93 -7.08 -19.78
CA ALA A 506 22.17 -7.14 -19.01
C ALA A 506 22.97 -8.38 -19.43
N GLY A 507 24.24 -8.22 -19.79
CA GLY A 507 25.11 -9.35 -20.13
C GLY A 507 26.35 -9.01 -20.97
N PRO A 508 27.14 -10.03 -21.35
CA PRO A 508 26.88 -11.44 -21.07
C PRO A 508 27.01 -11.76 -19.58
N LEU A 509 26.10 -12.59 -19.06
CA LEU A 509 26.18 -13.25 -17.77
C LEU A 509 26.73 -14.65 -18.00
N LEU A 510 27.96 -14.92 -17.53
CA LEU A 510 28.56 -16.25 -17.57
C LEU A 510 28.04 -17.10 -16.40
N LEU A 511 27.24 -18.12 -16.69
CA LEU A 511 26.56 -19.00 -15.73
C LEU A 511 26.69 -20.45 -16.19
N ASP A 512 27.21 -21.32 -15.32
CA ASP A 512 27.43 -22.75 -15.57
C ASP A 512 28.16 -23.01 -16.92
N GLY A 513 29.14 -22.16 -17.26
CA GLY A 513 29.90 -22.21 -18.52
C GLY A 513 29.21 -21.61 -19.75
N ALA A 514 27.92 -21.27 -19.68
CA ALA A 514 27.16 -20.65 -20.78
C ALA A 514 27.01 -19.12 -20.59
N LYS A 515 26.86 -18.38 -21.70
CA LYS A 515 26.69 -16.92 -21.69
C LYS A 515 25.26 -16.53 -22.03
N TYR A 516 24.62 -15.75 -21.16
CA TYR A 516 23.26 -15.26 -21.35
C TYR A 516 23.23 -13.73 -21.48
N PHE A 517 22.45 -13.21 -22.42
CA PHE A 517 22.05 -11.81 -22.41
C PHE A 517 20.65 -11.75 -21.81
N VAL A 518 20.52 -11.22 -20.61
CA VAL A 518 19.30 -11.34 -19.81
C VAL A 518 18.36 -10.18 -20.12
N PRO A 519 17.16 -10.42 -20.69
CA PRO A 519 16.19 -9.37 -20.97
C PRO A 519 15.54 -8.89 -19.66
N MET A 520 15.42 -7.57 -19.52
CA MET A 520 14.93 -6.90 -18.32
C MET A 520 13.94 -5.80 -18.71
N ALA A 521 12.66 -6.00 -18.40
CA ALA A 521 11.59 -5.04 -18.65
C ALA A 521 11.39 -4.14 -17.41
N THR A 522 11.71 -2.85 -17.51
CA THR A 522 11.63 -1.93 -16.36
C THR A 522 11.47 -0.46 -16.79
N THR A 523 10.88 0.33 -15.91
CA THR A 523 10.87 1.80 -15.96
C THR A 523 11.83 2.43 -14.95
N GLU A 524 12.51 1.65 -14.11
CA GLU A 524 13.51 2.14 -13.17
C GLU A 524 14.84 2.45 -13.89
N GLY A 525 15.17 3.74 -14.00
CA GLY A 525 16.46 4.17 -14.54
C GLY A 525 17.64 3.67 -13.70
N ALA A 526 18.76 3.39 -14.37
CA ALA A 526 19.97 2.73 -13.86
C ALA A 526 19.87 1.22 -13.52
N LEU A 527 18.69 0.62 -13.35
CA LEU A 527 18.58 -0.81 -12.97
C LEU A 527 19.35 -1.74 -13.92
N VAL A 528 19.02 -1.72 -15.22
CA VAL A 528 19.67 -2.56 -16.23
C VAL A 528 21.17 -2.28 -16.32
N ALA A 529 21.58 -1.01 -16.24
CA ALA A 529 22.99 -0.62 -16.29
C ALA A 529 23.79 -1.13 -15.06
N SER A 530 23.18 -1.11 -13.88
CA SER A 530 23.77 -1.66 -12.65
C SER A 530 23.89 -3.18 -12.74
N THR A 531 22.83 -3.89 -13.13
CA THR A 531 22.88 -5.34 -13.33
C THR A 531 23.91 -5.73 -14.40
N ASN A 532 24.06 -4.94 -15.46
CA ASN A 532 25.08 -5.14 -16.49
C ASN A 532 26.52 -4.93 -15.97
N ARG A 533 26.74 -3.94 -15.09
CA ARG A 533 28.03 -3.76 -14.37
C ARG A 533 28.34 -4.97 -13.49
N GLY A 534 27.33 -5.53 -12.82
CA GLY A 534 27.42 -6.78 -12.09
C GLY A 534 27.81 -7.97 -12.96
N CYS A 535 27.13 -8.16 -14.10
CA CYS A 535 27.43 -9.22 -15.06
C CYS A 535 28.90 -9.14 -15.54
N LYS A 536 29.41 -7.93 -15.79
CA LYS A 536 30.82 -7.69 -16.14
C LYS A 536 31.79 -8.11 -15.02
N ALA A 537 31.45 -7.88 -13.75
CA ALA A 537 32.28 -8.26 -12.62
C ALA A 537 32.30 -9.79 -12.39
N LEU A 538 31.13 -10.45 -12.48
CA LEU A 538 31.01 -11.90 -12.33
C LEU A 538 31.66 -12.68 -13.48
N SER A 539 31.59 -12.16 -14.71
CA SER A 539 32.09 -12.84 -15.93
C SER A 539 33.60 -13.14 -15.95
N VAL A 540 34.38 -12.62 -15.00
CA VAL A 540 35.84 -12.90 -14.91
C VAL A 540 36.11 -14.34 -14.46
N ARG A 541 35.26 -14.92 -13.61
CA ARG A 541 35.32 -16.36 -13.24
C ARG A 541 34.04 -17.13 -13.59
N GLY A 542 32.92 -16.44 -13.77
CA GLY A 542 31.61 -17.05 -14.00
C GLY A 542 30.91 -17.42 -12.69
N VAL A 543 29.59 -17.55 -12.78
CA VAL A 543 28.72 -18.02 -11.69
C VAL A 543 28.53 -19.52 -11.82
N THR A 544 28.68 -20.25 -10.72
CA THR A 544 28.26 -21.65 -10.59
C THR A 544 26.92 -21.69 -9.87
N SER A 545 26.00 -22.56 -10.29
CA SER A 545 24.70 -22.68 -9.61
C SER A 545 24.20 -24.12 -9.46
N TYR A 546 23.45 -24.34 -8.38
CA TYR A 546 22.68 -25.55 -8.11
C TYR A 546 21.19 -25.20 -8.04
N VAL A 547 20.35 -26.03 -8.64
CA VAL A 547 18.89 -25.86 -8.66
C VAL A 547 18.17 -27.15 -8.25
N GLU A 548 17.28 -27.02 -7.27
CA GLU A 548 16.37 -28.05 -6.80
C GLU A 548 14.94 -27.70 -7.22
N ASP A 549 14.23 -28.64 -7.85
CA ASP A 549 12.78 -28.52 -8.04
C ASP A 549 12.06 -29.00 -6.78
N VAL A 550 11.86 -28.05 -5.84
CA VAL A 550 11.13 -28.29 -4.59
C VAL A 550 9.68 -28.71 -4.92
N GLY A 551 9.09 -28.08 -5.94
CA GLY A 551 7.73 -28.30 -6.40
C GLY A 551 6.80 -27.14 -6.08
N MET A 552 5.82 -26.90 -6.94
CA MET A 552 4.77 -25.90 -6.72
C MET A 552 3.75 -26.42 -5.71
N THR A 553 3.08 -25.52 -4.97
CA THR A 553 2.23 -25.88 -3.83
C THR A 553 0.82 -25.33 -3.90
N ARG A 554 -0.14 -26.14 -3.42
CA ARG A 554 -1.51 -25.74 -3.11
C ARG A 554 -1.86 -26.28 -1.72
N ALA A 555 -2.46 -25.44 -0.88
CA ALA A 555 -2.85 -25.81 0.47
C ALA A 555 -4.31 -25.47 0.76
N PRO A 556 -5.24 -26.42 0.58
CA PRO A 556 -6.61 -26.28 1.03
C PRO A 556 -6.73 -26.18 2.55
N CYS A 557 -7.82 -25.56 3.01
CA CYS A 557 -8.30 -25.63 4.39
C CYS A 557 -9.57 -26.48 4.41
N VAL A 558 -9.59 -27.49 5.27
CA VAL A 558 -10.73 -28.36 5.53
C VAL A 558 -11.08 -28.36 7.01
N ARG A 559 -12.34 -28.63 7.36
CA ARG A 559 -12.86 -28.64 8.73
C ARG A 559 -13.64 -29.92 9.03
N PHE A 560 -13.52 -30.38 10.27
CA PHE A 560 -14.23 -31.52 10.83
C PHE A 560 -15.13 -31.10 12.00
N ALA A 561 -15.94 -32.02 12.51
CA ALA A 561 -16.83 -31.77 13.65
C ALA A 561 -16.08 -31.56 14.98
N SER A 562 -14.92 -32.21 15.17
CA SER A 562 -14.13 -32.16 16.40
C SER A 562 -12.62 -32.21 16.12
N VAL A 563 -11.81 -31.84 17.12
CA VAL A 563 -10.34 -31.91 17.05
C VAL A 563 -9.87 -33.36 16.89
N THR A 564 -10.49 -34.30 17.61
CA THR A 564 -10.22 -35.75 17.49
C THR A 564 -10.43 -36.23 16.06
N ARG A 565 -11.54 -35.82 15.42
CA ARG A 565 -11.86 -36.20 14.04
C ARG A 565 -10.90 -35.60 13.02
N ALA A 566 -10.42 -34.38 13.25
CA ALA A 566 -9.35 -33.78 12.45
C ALA A 566 -8.00 -34.52 12.65
N ALA A 567 -7.70 -34.98 13.86
CA ALA A 567 -6.50 -35.77 14.15
C ALA A 567 -6.54 -37.16 13.49
N GLU A 568 -7.69 -37.84 13.51
CA GLU A 568 -7.94 -39.09 12.75
C GLU A 568 -7.63 -38.89 11.27
N ALA A 569 -8.20 -37.85 10.64
CA ALA A 569 -7.95 -37.53 9.24
C ALA A 569 -6.49 -37.17 8.96
N LYS A 570 -5.82 -36.42 9.84
CA LYS A 570 -4.39 -36.12 9.70
C LYS A 570 -3.53 -37.40 9.73
N LEU A 571 -3.81 -38.32 10.66
CA LEU A 571 -3.09 -39.58 10.77
C LEU A 571 -3.34 -40.46 9.54
N TRP A 572 -4.59 -40.55 9.08
CA TRP A 572 -4.95 -41.30 7.89
C TRP A 572 -4.26 -40.77 6.62
N ILE A 573 -4.21 -39.45 6.40
CA ILE A 573 -3.48 -38.88 5.25
C ILE A 573 -1.95 -39.12 5.35
N SER A 574 -1.43 -39.26 6.57
CA SER A 574 0.00 -39.46 6.83
C SER A 574 0.43 -40.94 6.81
N ASP A 575 -0.52 -41.88 6.73
CA ASP A 575 -0.21 -43.30 6.48
C ASP A 575 0.24 -43.50 5.03
N GLU A 576 1.28 -44.31 4.84
CA GLU A 576 1.92 -44.48 3.52
C GLU A 576 0.97 -45.05 2.47
N GLN A 577 0.13 -46.04 2.82
CA GLN A 577 -0.79 -46.65 1.85
C GLN A 577 -1.87 -45.66 1.40
N ASN A 578 -2.38 -44.86 2.34
CA ASN A 578 -3.36 -43.83 2.05
C ASN A 578 -2.74 -42.62 1.33
N TYR A 579 -1.50 -42.24 1.66
CA TYR A 579 -0.75 -41.26 0.88
C TYR A 579 -0.59 -41.69 -0.59
N GLN A 580 -0.25 -42.96 -0.86
CA GLN A 580 -0.16 -43.47 -2.24
C GLN A 580 -1.51 -43.45 -2.97
N ARG A 581 -2.64 -43.72 -2.28
CA ARG A 581 -4.00 -43.56 -2.84
C ARG A 581 -4.28 -42.11 -3.23
N ILE A 582 -3.99 -41.16 -2.34
CA ILE A 582 -4.16 -39.71 -2.58
C ILE A 582 -3.26 -39.23 -3.72
N LYS A 583 -2.01 -39.72 -3.77
CA LYS A 583 -1.04 -39.45 -4.82
C LYS A 583 -1.50 -39.94 -6.19
N ALA A 584 -2.03 -41.15 -6.29
CA ALA A 584 -2.57 -41.67 -7.55
C ALA A 584 -3.71 -40.81 -8.09
N GLU A 585 -4.64 -40.39 -7.23
CA GLU A 585 -5.75 -39.49 -7.56
C GLU A 585 -5.27 -38.09 -7.98
N PHE A 586 -4.28 -37.53 -7.28
CA PHE A 586 -3.64 -36.26 -7.67
C PHE A 586 -2.96 -36.37 -9.05
N ASP A 587 -2.10 -37.37 -9.22
CA ASP A 587 -1.24 -37.55 -10.40
C ASP A 587 -2.07 -37.89 -11.65
N SER A 588 -3.26 -38.50 -11.49
CA SER A 588 -4.21 -38.78 -12.58
C SER A 588 -4.62 -37.52 -13.37
N THR A 589 -4.55 -36.34 -12.74
CA THR A 589 -5.06 -35.09 -13.33
C THR A 589 -4.17 -34.49 -14.41
N SER A 590 -2.90 -34.90 -14.49
CA SER A 590 -1.89 -34.31 -15.36
C SER A 590 -0.71 -35.26 -15.66
N ARG A 591 -0.30 -35.32 -16.92
CA ARG A 591 0.94 -36.01 -17.35
C ARG A 591 2.23 -35.46 -16.70
N PHE A 592 2.24 -34.21 -16.23
CA PHE A 592 3.39 -33.59 -15.57
C PHE A 592 3.23 -33.39 -14.06
N GLY A 593 2.00 -33.42 -13.56
CA GLY A 593 1.70 -33.21 -12.14
C GLY A 593 2.11 -34.43 -11.34
N ARG A 594 3.14 -34.31 -10.49
CA ARG A 594 3.59 -35.41 -9.63
C ARG A 594 3.70 -34.95 -8.19
N LEU A 595 2.76 -35.39 -7.35
CA LEU A 595 2.77 -35.14 -5.91
C LEU A 595 4.04 -35.74 -5.29
N LYS A 596 4.82 -34.91 -4.60
CA LYS A 596 6.03 -35.29 -3.87
C LYS A 596 5.74 -35.56 -2.40
N GLU A 597 4.94 -34.69 -1.76
CA GLU A 597 4.70 -34.69 -0.32
C GLU A 597 3.44 -33.89 0.05
N CYS A 598 2.92 -34.12 1.25
CA CYS A 598 1.80 -33.39 1.87
C CYS A 598 2.20 -32.89 3.26
N HIS A 599 2.41 -31.58 3.45
CA HIS A 599 2.61 -31.01 4.80
C HIS A 599 1.28 -30.64 5.43
N ILE A 600 0.94 -31.24 6.57
CA ILE A 600 -0.35 -31.03 7.24
C ILE A 600 -0.19 -30.28 8.56
N ALA A 601 -0.65 -29.02 8.59
CA ALA A 601 -0.87 -28.28 9.83
C ALA A 601 -2.31 -28.49 10.34
N MET A 602 -2.49 -28.44 11.65
CA MET A 602 -3.80 -28.57 12.31
C MET A 602 -3.98 -27.39 13.26
N ASP A 603 -5.16 -26.78 13.23
CA ASP A 603 -5.56 -25.68 14.10
C ASP A 603 -7.01 -25.92 14.55
N GLY A 604 -7.21 -26.21 15.83
CA GLY A 604 -8.47 -26.75 16.33
C GLY A 604 -8.97 -27.92 15.46
N PRO A 605 -10.26 -27.92 15.01
CA PRO A 605 -10.79 -28.93 14.11
C PRO A 605 -10.56 -28.62 12.61
N GLN A 606 -9.54 -27.83 12.25
CA GLN A 606 -9.15 -27.53 10.86
C GLN A 606 -7.86 -28.26 10.49
N LEU A 607 -7.76 -28.72 9.24
CA LEU A 607 -6.49 -29.13 8.63
C LEU A 607 -6.14 -28.22 7.45
N TYR A 608 -4.87 -27.85 7.36
CA TYR A 608 -4.27 -27.16 6.24
C TYR A 608 -3.32 -28.11 5.53
N ILE A 609 -3.71 -28.61 4.36
CA ILE A 609 -3.03 -29.73 3.68
C ILE A 609 -2.22 -29.18 2.50
N ARG A 610 -0.94 -28.85 2.72
CA ARG A 610 -0.05 -28.31 1.68
C ARG A 610 0.49 -29.44 0.79
N PHE A 611 -0.22 -29.71 -0.30
CA PHE A 611 0.24 -30.54 -1.40
C PHE A 611 1.41 -29.86 -2.11
N VAL A 612 2.51 -30.59 -2.34
CA VAL A 612 3.70 -30.13 -3.05
C VAL A 612 3.93 -31.06 -4.25
N ALA A 613 4.01 -30.51 -5.46
CA ALA A 613 4.11 -31.31 -6.68
C ALA A 613 5.08 -30.73 -7.72
N LEU A 614 5.72 -31.61 -8.48
CA LEU A 614 6.38 -31.24 -9.73
C LEU A 614 5.35 -30.90 -10.80
N THR A 615 5.72 -29.99 -11.71
CA THR A 615 4.80 -29.41 -12.71
C THR A 615 5.40 -29.34 -14.13
N GLY A 616 6.56 -29.98 -14.34
CA GLY A 616 7.36 -29.83 -15.54
C GLY A 616 7.81 -28.38 -15.73
N ASP A 617 7.79 -27.92 -16.99
CA ASP A 617 8.20 -26.56 -17.35
C ASP A 617 7.14 -25.47 -17.10
N ALA A 618 5.94 -25.85 -16.65
CA ALA A 618 4.93 -24.90 -16.21
C ALA A 618 5.21 -24.45 -14.76
N MET A 619 5.00 -23.18 -14.46
CA MET A 619 4.96 -22.68 -13.07
C MET A 619 3.88 -23.45 -12.27
N GLY A 620 2.79 -23.82 -12.95
CA GLY A 620 2.00 -25.01 -12.60
C GLY A 620 0.87 -24.81 -11.59
N MET A 621 0.56 -23.58 -11.17
CA MET A 621 -0.48 -23.31 -10.17
C MET A 621 -1.87 -23.87 -10.49
N ASN A 622 -2.31 -23.84 -11.75
CA ASN A 622 -3.57 -24.45 -12.17
C ASN A 622 -3.52 -25.99 -12.11
N MET A 623 -2.36 -26.57 -12.42
CA MET A 623 -2.12 -28.02 -12.38
C MET A 623 -2.19 -28.54 -10.94
N VAL A 624 -1.51 -27.88 -10.00
CA VAL A 624 -1.51 -28.27 -8.58
C VAL A 624 -2.88 -28.01 -7.93
N SER A 625 -3.61 -26.96 -8.34
CA SER A 625 -5.02 -26.77 -7.92
C SER A 625 -5.91 -27.93 -8.33
N LYS A 626 -5.86 -28.36 -9.60
CA LYS A 626 -6.68 -29.48 -10.11
C LYS A 626 -6.33 -30.80 -9.42
N GLY A 627 -5.03 -31.09 -9.24
CA GLY A 627 -4.57 -32.26 -8.49
C GLY A 627 -5.06 -32.26 -7.03
N ALA A 628 -4.96 -31.12 -6.35
CA ALA A 628 -5.42 -30.96 -4.97
C ALA A 628 -6.94 -31.14 -4.84
N GLU A 629 -7.74 -30.72 -5.82
CA GLU A 629 -9.18 -30.95 -5.83
C GLU A 629 -9.52 -32.45 -5.90
N MET A 630 -8.85 -33.22 -6.76
CA MET A 630 -9.05 -34.67 -6.85
C MET A 630 -8.54 -35.41 -5.61
N ALA A 631 -7.40 -35.00 -5.07
CA ALA A 631 -6.90 -35.48 -3.78
C ALA A 631 -7.92 -35.26 -2.64
N LEU A 632 -8.55 -34.07 -2.59
CA LEU A 632 -9.62 -33.79 -1.62
C LEU A 632 -10.87 -34.64 -1.84
N LYS A 633 -11.26 -34.94 -3.09
CA LYS A 633 -12.36 -35.88 -3.38
C LYS A 633 -12.02 -37.27 -2.84
N CYS A 634 -10.79 -37.75 -3.00
CA CYS A 634 -10.34 -39.01 -2.40
C CYS A 634 -10.47 -39.00 -0.87
N ILE A 635 -9.95 -37.96 -0.20
CA ILE A 635 -10.04 -37.82 1.27
C ILE A 635 -11.50 -37.73 1.73
N LYS A 636 -12.37 -37.03 0.99
CA LYS A 636 -13.80 -36.87 1.33
C LYS A 636 -14.61 -38.16 1.21
N ARG A 637 -14.18 -39.16 0.43
CA ARG A 637 -14.82 -40.47 0.40
C ARG A 637 -14.60 -41.25 1.72
N GLU A 638 -13.42 -41.12 2.32
CA GLU A 638 -13.09 -41.71 3.62
C GLU A 638 -13.68 -40.90 4.79
N PHE A 639 -13.70 -39.58 4.65
CA PHE A 639 -14.26 -38.65 5.63
C PHE A 639 -15.44 -37.85 5.03
N PRO A 640 -16.65 -38.45 4.90
CA PRO A 640 -17.82 -37.76 4.35
C PRO A 640 -18.17 -36.47 5.11
N ASP A 641 -17.93 -36.47 6.42
CA ASP A 641 -18.11 -35.35 7.34
C ASP A 641 -17.12 -34.18 7.14
N MET A 642 -16.06 -34.37 6.34
CA MET A 642 -15.09 -33.33 6.02
C MET A 642 -15.72 -32.21 5.18
N GLN A 643 -15.67 -30.98 5.71
CA GLN A 643 -16.08 -29.77 5.01
C GLN A 643 -14.86 -29.13 4.34
N ILE A 644 -14.91 -28.94 3.01
CA ILE A 644 -13.87 -28.18 2.30
C ILE A 644 -14.22 -26.70 2.44
N ILE A 645 -13.41 -25.94 3.17
CA ILE A 645 -13.64 -24.52 3.43
C ILE A 645 -13.08 -23.66 2.30
N SER A 646 -11.91 -24.03 1.78
CA SER A 646 -11.28 -23.37 0.63
C SER A 646 -10.21 -24.27 0.01
N LEU A 647 -10.11 -24.29 -1.32
CA LEU A 647 -8.96 -24.90 -2.03
C LEU A 647 -7.64 -24.17 -1.74
N SER A 648 -7.68 -22.94 -1.22
CA SER A 648 -6.50 -22.14 -0.88
C SER A 648 -6.68 -21.50 0.51
N GLY A 649 -6.43 -22.27 1.56
CA GLY A 649 -6.40 -21.84 2.96
C GLY A 649 -5.17 -21.01 3.35
N ASN A 650 -4.61 -20.24 2.41
CA ASN A 650 -3.39 -19.43 2.52
C ASN A 650 -2.08 -20.12 2.94
N PHE A 651 -2.07 -21.39 3.35
CA PHE A 651 -0.87 -22.16 3.76
C PHE A 651 0.02 -22.64 2.58
N CYS A 652 -0.12 -22.04 1.38
CA CYS A 652 0.63 -22.45 0.19
C CYS A 652 2.12 -22.01 0.24
N CYS A 653 2.49 -20.75 0.45
CA CYS A 653 1.68 -19.52 0.47
C CYS A 653 1.81 -18.77 -0.85
N ASP A 654 0.71 -18.39 -1.50
CA ASP A 654 0.77 -17.78 -2.84
C ASP A 654 0.66 -16.27 -2.79
N LYS A 655 1.62 -15.55 -3.40
CA LYS A 655 1.61 -14.08 -3.54
C LYS A 655 1.51 -13.30 -2.22
N LYS A 656 1.93 -13.92 -1.10
CA LYS A 656 2.01 -13.32 0.24
C LYS A 656 3.35 -13.68 0.89
N PRO A 657 3.97 -12.78 1.68
CA PRO A 657 5.17 -13.10 2.44
C PRO A 657 4.82 -14.16 3.50
N ALA A 658 5.60 -15.23 3.59
CA ALA A 658 5.36 -16.31 4.54
C ALA A 658 6.62 -17.14 4.83
N ALA A 659 6.90 -17.36 6.11
CA ALA A 659 8.06 -18.14 6.57
C ALA A 659 8.09 -19.57 6.02
N ILE A 660 6.93 -20.20 5.74
CA ILE A 660 6.91 -21.56 5.17
C ILE A 660 7.54 -21.63 3.77
N ASN A 661 7.42 -20.57 2.94
CA ASN A 661 8.07 -20.53 1.64
C ASN A 661 9.59 -20.35 1.78
N TRP A 662 10.04 -19.60 2.78
CA TRP A 662 11.45 -19.45 3.12
C TRP A 662 12.06 -20.77 3.59
N ILE A 663 11.42 -21.43 4.56
CA ILE A 663 11.93 -22.63 5.25
C ILE A 663 11.78 -23.89 4.39
N LYS A 664 10.58 -24.15 3.85
CA LYS A 664 10.27 -25.37 3.08
C LYS A 664 10.46 -25.21 1.58
N GLY A 665 10.68 -23.99 1.08
CA GLY A 665 10.72 -23.70 -0.35
C GLY A 665 9.34 -23.71 -1.02
N ARG A 666 9.30 -23.25 -2.28
CA ARG A 666 8.13 -23.28 -3.17
C ARG A 666 8.53 -23.05 -4.63
N GLY A 667 8.17 -23.94 -5.55
CA GLY A 667 8.66 -23.86 -6.93
C GLY A 667 10.10 -24.36 -7.02
N LYS A 668 11.03 -23.48 -7.43
CA LYS A 668 12.46 -23.79 -7.58
C LYS A 668 13.27 -23.18 -6.43
N ARG A 669 14.17 -23.96 -5.84
CA ARG A 669 15.21 -23.47 -4.93
C ARG A 669 16.51 -23.38 -5.72
N VAL A 670 17.18 -22.24 -5.68
CA VAL A 670 18.46 -22.02 -6.35
C VAL A 670 19.49 -21.51 -5.34
N VAL A 671 20.70 -22.04 -5.43
CA VAL A 671 21.91 -21.49 -4.80
C VAL A 671 22.89 -21.17 -5.92
N ALA A 672 23.42 -19.95 -5.93
CA ALA A 672 24.46 -19.52 -6.85
C ALA A 672 25.67 -19.02 -6.06
N GLU A 673 26.87 -19.24 -6.59
CA GLU A 673 28.15 -18.82 -6.02
C GLU A 673 29.09 -18.22 -7.09
N CYS A 674 29.95 -17.29 -6.67
CA CYS A 674 31.02 -16.75 -7.50
C CYS A 674 32.18 -16.26 -6.63
N ILE A 675 33.43 -16.37 -7.13
CA ILE A 675 34.58 -15.66 -6.56
C ILE A 675 34.95 -14.50 -7.49
N ILE A 676 34.96 -13.28 -6.95
CA ILE A 676 35.26 -12.04 -7.67
C ILE A 676 36.67 -11.56 -7.29
N PRO A 677 37.64 -11.54 -8.23
CA PRO A 677 39.01 -11.15 -7.91
C PRO A 677 39.15 -9.70 -7.43
N ALA A 678 40.09 -9.46 -6.52
CA ALA A 678 40.36 -8.13 -5.95
C ALA A 678 40.63 -7.04 -7.00
N ALA A 679 41.29 -7.39 -8.11
CA ALA A 679 41.52 -6.50 -9.24
C ALA A 679 40.22 -6.09 -9.95
N THR A 680 39.23 -6.99 -10.00
CA THR A 680 37.90 -6.74 -10.58
C THR A 680 37.06 -5.87 -9.65
N LEU A 681 37.13 -6.09 -8.33
CA LEU A 681 36.48 -5.24 -7.33
C LEU A 681 36.96 -3.79 -7.46
N ARG A 682 38.28 -3.57 -7.47
CA ARG A 682 38.88 -2.23 -7.63
C ARG A 682 38.65 -1.65 -9.04
N GLY A 683 38.78 -2.46 -10.07
CA GLY A 683 38.70 -2.04 -11.48
C GLY A 683 37.28 -1.68 -11.94
N VAL A 684 36.29 -2.54 -11.64
CA VAL A 684 34.91 -2.45 -12.13
C VAL A 684 33.98 -1.85 -11.07
N LEU A 685 34.06 -2.33 -9.83
CA LEU A 685 33.14 -1.95 -8.74
C LEU A 685 33.64 -0.74 -7.93
N LYS A 686 34.93 -0.40 -8.03
CA LYS A 686 35.62 0.69 -7.33
C LYS A 686 35.66 0.53 -5.80
N THR A 687 35.66 -0.71 -5.31
CA THR A 687 35.68 -1.07 -3.88
C THR A 687 36.55 -2.31 -3.65
N ASP A 688 36.56 -2.85 -2.44
CA ASP A 688 37.28 -4.06 -2.04
C ASP A 688 36.37 -5.06 -1.29
N ALA A 689 36.88 -6.27 -1.05
CA ALA A 689 36.12 -7.35 -0.44
C ALA A 689 35.73 -7.05 1.02
N LYS A 690 36.61 -6.42 1.81
CA LYS A 690 36.40 -6.22 3.26
C LYS A 690 35.25 -5.24 3.49
N THR A 691 35.23 -4.12 2.75
CA THR A 691 34.13 -3.15 2.79
C THR A 691 32.80 -3.74 2.30
N LEU A 692 32.80 -4.58 1.26
CA LEU A 692 31.58 -5.26 0.79
C LEU A 692 31.03 -6.27 1.81
N VAL A 693 31.92 -7.07 2.42
CA VAL A 693 31.56 -8.04 3.47
C VAL A 693 30.98 -7.35 4.70
N GLU A 694 31.60 -6.26 5.15
CA GLU A 694 31.09 -5.45 6.26
C GLU A 694 29.72 -4.84 5.93
N CYS A 695 29.57 -4.24 4.75
CA CYS A 695 28.29 -3.71 4.29
C CYS A 695 27.20 -4.79 4.24
N ASN A 696 27.51 -5.99 3.73
CA ASN A 696 26.56 -7.10 3.69
C ASN A 696 26.14 -7.58 5.09
N LYS A 697 27.09 -7.70 6.02
CA LYS A 697 26.80 -8.06 7.42
C LYS A 697 25.93 -7.01 8.10
N LEU A 698 26.23 -5.72 7.96
CA LEU A 698 25.49 -4.66 8.64
C LEU A 698 24.13 -4.37 7.98
N LYS A 699 24.03 -4.36 6.65
CA LYS A 699 22.79 -4.08 5.92
C LYS A 699 21.91 -5.32 5.76
N ASN A 700 22.38 -6.33 5.03
CA ASN A 700 21.54 -7.43 4.55
C ASN A 700 21.27 -8.49 5.63
N MET A 701 22.12 -8.56 6.66
CA MET A 701 21.90 -9.43 7.83
C MET A 701 21.38 -8.61 9.02
N GLY A 702 22.20 -7.71 9.58
CA GLY A 702 21.86 -6.92 10.77
C GLY A 702 20.63 -6.04 10.58
N GLY A 703 20.63 -5.19 9.55
CA GLY A 703 19.51 -4.31 9.22
C GLY A 703 18.21 -5.07 8.93
N SER A 704 18.28 -6.14 8.14
CA SER A 704 17.12 -7.01 7.87
C SER A 704 16.57 -7.69 9.12
N ALA A 705 17.44 -8.15 10.03
CA ALA A 705 17.04 -8.71 11.32
C ALA A 705 16.37 -7.67 12.24
N MET A 706 16.93 -6.47 12.33
CA MET A 706 16.32 -5.35 13.08
C MET A 706 14.96 -4.92 12.51
N ALA A 707 14.75 -5.08 11.20
CA ALA A 707 13.48 -4.82 10.53
C ALA A 707 12.46 -5.98 10.64
N GLY A 708 12.81 -7.10 11.27
CA GLY A 708 11.94 -8.29 11.34
C GLY A 708 11.70 -8.97 9.99
N SER A 709 12.62 -8.81 9.03
CA SER A 709 12.50 -9.35 7.68
C SER A 709 12.62 -10.89 7.66
N ILE A 710 11.71 -11.55 6.94
CA ILE A 710 11.75 -13.00 6.72
C ILE A 710 11.98 -13.24 5.23
N GLY A 711 13.15 -13.78 4.88
CA GLY A 711 13.57 -14.05 3.50
C GLY A 711 14.09 -12.84 2.72
N GLY A 712 14.05 -11.63 3.29
CA GLY A 712 14.59 -10.40 2.70
C GLY A 712 16.03 -10.08 3.17
N ASN A 713 16.93 -11.06 3.17
CA ASN A 713 18.34 -10.88 3.57
C ASN A 713 19.21 -10.49 2.36
N ASN A 714 18.78 -9.47 1.62
CA ASN A 714 19.35 -9.05 0.35
C ASN A 714 19.20 -7.53 0.15
N ALA A 715 19.85 -6.99 -0.88
CA ALA A 715 19.84 -5.56 -1.16
C ALA A 715 18.61 -5.10 -1.96
N HIS A 716 18.32 -5.78 -3.08
CA HIS A 716 17.23 -5.45 -4.01
C HIS A 716 16.84 -6.62 -4.94
N ALA A 717 16.87 -7.88 -4.48
CA ALA A 717 16.57 -9.06 -5.31
C ALA A 717 15.26 -8.93 -6.12
N ALA A 718 14.25 -8.30 -5.52
CA ALA A 718 12.96 -7.98 -6.13
C ALA A 718 13.05 -7.19 -7.45
N ASN A 719 14.04 -6.31 -7.64
CA ASN A 719 14.16 -5.51 -8.86
C ASN A 719 14.53 -6.40 -10.06
N MET A 720 15.53 -7.28 -9.90
CA MET A 720 15.96 -8.21 -10.95
C MET A 720 14.89 -9.26 -11.22
N VAL A 721 14.27 -9.83 -10.17
CA VAL A 721 13.14 -10.76 -10.30
C VAL A 721 12.02 -10.13 -11.10
N THR A 722 11.52 -8.95 -10.69
CA THR A 722 10.42 -8.25 -11.39
C THR A 722 10.76 -7.94 -12.85
N ALA A 723 11.97 -7.42 -13.11
CA ALA A 723 12.35 -7.02 -14.46
C ALA A 723 12.46 -8.22 -15.42
N VAL A 724 13.01 -9.35 -14.96
CA VAL A 724 13.05 -10.59 -15.77
C VAL A 724 11.65 -11.20 -15.88
N PHE A 725 10.84 -11.17 -14.82
CA PHE A 725 9.48 -11.72 -14.81
C PHE A 725 8.57 -11.02 -15.83
N LEU A 726 8.59 -9.69 -15.87
CA LEU A 726 7.85 -8.88 -16.84
C LEU A 726 8.33 -9.13 -18.28
N ALA A 727 9.65 -9.25 -18.48
CA ALA A 727 10.23 -9.54 -19.79
C ALA A 727 9.89 -10.95 -20.29
N THR A 728 9.82 -11.95 -19.41
CA THR A 728 9.68 -13.38 -19.78
C THR A 728 8.27 -13.95 -19.54
N GLY A 729 7.27 -13.10 -19.26
CA GLY A 729 5.86 -13.51 -19.17
C GLY A 729 5.49 -14.34 -17.94
N GLN A 730 6.24 -14.16 -16.85
CA GLN A 730 5.93 -14.73 -15.53
C GLN A 730 4.82 -13.93 -14.83
N ASP A 731 4.36 -14.39 -13.68
CA ASP A 731 3.37 -13.68 -12.86
C ASP A 731 4.06 -12.65 -11.95
N PRO A 732 3.96 -11.33 -12.21
CA PRO A 732 4.69 -10.32 -11.44
C PRO A 732 4.23 -10.24 -9.97
N ALA A 733 3.02 -10.71 -9.63
CA ALA A 733 2.58 -10.76 -8.23
C ALA A 733 3.31 -11.87 -7.43
N GLN A 734 3.88 -12.87 -8.11
CA GLN A 734 4.75 -13.87 -7.48
C GLN A 734 6.15 -13.32 -7.15
N ASN A 735 6.49 -12.07 -7.51
CA ASN A 735 7.68 -11.40 -6.99
C ASN A 735 7.72 -11.37 -5.45
N VAL A 736 6.56 -11.25 -4.78
CA VAL A 736 6.42 -11.24 -3.31
C VAL A 736 7.07 -12.47 -2.65
N THR A 737 7.08 -13.61 -3.33
CA THR A 737 7.62 -14.89 -2.85
C THR A 737 8.89 -15.30 -3.59
N SER A 738 9.00 -14.94 -4.86
CA SER A 738 10.17 -15.20 -5.72
C SER A 738 11.38 -14.31 -5.41
N SER A 739 11.19 -13.15 -4.77
CA SER A 739 12.27 -12.27 -4.32
C SER A 739 12.89 -12.65 -2.96
N ASN A 740 12.42 -13.73 -2.32
CA ASN A 740 13.09 -14.32 -1.17
C ASN A 740 14.53 -14.67 -1.54
N CYS A 741 15.49 -13.99 -0.93
CA CYS A 741 16.91 -14.15 -1.20
C CYS A 741 17.74 -13.87 0.05
N SER A 742 18.72 -14.73 0.33
CA SER A 742 19.84 -14.43 1.21
C SER A 742 21.11 -14.23 0.40
N THR A 743 21.77 -13.09 0.60
CA THR A 743 23.04 -12.72 -0.04
C THR A 743 24.19 -12.93 0.96
N GLY A 744 25.08 -13.88 0.67
CA GLY A 744 26.30 -14.14 1.44
C GLY A 744 27.50 -13.44 0.82
N MET A 745 28.42 -12.95 1.65
CA MET A 745 29.68 -12.33 1.23
C MET A 745 30.77 -12.62 2.26
N GLU A 746 31.92 -13.14 1.79
CA GLU A 746 33.08 -13.47 2.61
C GLU A 746 34.39 -13.12 1.89
N CYS A 747 35.44 -12.77 2.64
CA CYS A 747 36.78 -12.58 2.08
C CYS A 747 37.43 -13.95 1.83
N CYS A 748 38.11 -14.12 0.70
CA CYS A 748 38.74 -15.38 0.30
C CYS A 748 40.05 -15.14 -0.48
N GLY A 749 40.66 -16.24 -0.93
CA GLY A 749 41.99 -16.26 -1.55
C GLY A 749 43.12 -16.13 -0.53
N GLU A 750 44.36 -16.37 -0.96
CA GLU A 750 45.55 -16.47 -0.09
C GLU A 750 45.76 -15.21 0.77
N ASN A 751 45.48 -14.02 0.22
CA ASN A 751 45.63 -12.74 0.91
C ASN A 751 44.33 -12.22 1.57
N GLY A 752 43.20 -12.92 1.42
CA GLY A 752 41.90 -12.47 1.93
C GLY A 752 41.34 -11.20 1.25
N ASP A 753 41.72 -10.95 -0.01
CA ASP A 753 41.33 -9.76 -0.79
C ASP A 753 40.33 -10.06 -1.93
N ASP A 754 40.13 -11.33 -2.31
CA ASP A 754 39.09 -11.75 -3.24
C ASP A 754 37.75 -11.87 -2.50
N LEU A 755 36.63 -11.61 -3.19
CA LEU A 755 35.28 -11.73 -2.61
C LEU A 755 34.65 -13.06 -3.03
N TYR A 756 34.32 -13.92 -2.06
CA TYR A 756 33.38 -15.03 -2.27
C TYR A 756 31.96 -14.51 -2.01
N MET A 757 31.06 -14.73 -2.95
CA MET A 757 29.67 -14.25 -2.89
C MET A 757 28.70 -15.38 -3.22
N THR A 758 27.60 -15.44 -2.47
CA THR A 758 26.51 -16.39 -2.71
C THR A 758 25.15 -15.69 -2.74
N CYS A 759 24.21 -16.23 -3.53
CA CYS A 759 22.80 -15.87 -3.46
C CYS A 759 21.98 -17.16 -3.35
N THR A 760 21.11 -17.24 -2.34
CA THR A 760 20.21 -18.38 -2.10
C THR A 760 18.76 -17.93 -2.19
N MET A 761 18.01 -18.47 -3.14
CA MET A 761 16.62 -18.14 -3.41
C MET A 761 15.75 -19.40 -3.31
N PRO A 762 15.07 -19.65 -2.16
CA PRO A 762 14.41 -20.94 -1.90
C PRO A 762 13.01 -21.09 -2.51
N SER A 763 12.44 -20.00 -3.05
CA SER A 763 11.04 -20.00 -3.51
C SER A 763 10.80 -19.26 -4.84
N LEU A 764 11.62 -19.54 -5.87
CA LEU A 764 11.44 -18.98 -7.21
C LEU A 764 10.28 -19.67 -7.96
N GLU A 765 9.27 -18.88 -8.32
CA GLU A 765 8.06 -19.36 -8.98
C GLU A 765 8.08 -19.01 -10.46
N VAL A 766 8.78 -19.84 -11.24
CA VAL A 766 9.00 -19.63 -12.68
C VAL A 766 8.48 -20.78 -13.52
N GLY A 767 8.17 -20.48 -14.79
CA GLY A 767 7.83 -21.45 -15.82
C GLY A 767 8.04 -20.89 -17.22
N THR A 768 8.23 -21.77 -18.19
CA THR A 768 8.49 -21.42 -19.59
C THR A 768 7.33 -21.85 -20.50
N VAL A 769 6.22 -22.30 -19.89
CA VAL A 769 4.96 -22.72 -20.52
C VAL A 769 3.76 -22.21 -19.71
N GLY A 770 2.75 -21.67 -20.42
CA GLY A 770 1.50 -21.19 -19.84
C GLY A 770 1.56 -19.74 -19.35
N GLY A 771 0.40 -19.15 -19.07
CA GLY A 771 0.29 -17.73 -18.72
C GLY A 771 0.87 -16.82 -19.81
N GLY A 772 1.54 -15.74 -19.40
CA GLY A 772 2.10 -14.74 -20.33
C GLY A 772 3.26 -15.23 -21.21
N THR A 773 3.83 -16.42 -20.95
CA THR A 773 4.99 -16.96 -21.70
C THR A 773 4.73 -17.18 -23.20
N GLY A 774 3.47 -17.34 -23.60
CA GLY A 774 3.05 -17.53 -25.01
C GLY A 774 2.85 -16.23 -25.80
N LEU A 775 2.87 -15.07 -25.14
CA LEU A 775 2.71 -13.77 -25.77
C LEU A 775 3.96 -13.41 -26.60
N PRO A 776 3.85 -12.75 -27.77
CA PRO A 776 4.97 -12.68 -28.73
C PRO A 776 6.26 -12.07 -28.17
N GLY A 777 6.18 -10.95 -27.43
CA GLY A 777 7.37 -10.30 -26.86
C GLY A 777 8.03 -11.12 -25.74
N GLN A 778 7.21 -11.70 -24.86
CA GLN A 778 7.64 -12.54 -23.74
C GLN A 778 8.26 -13.86 -24.22
N SER A 779 7.63 -14.44 -25.24
CA SER A 779 8.12 -15.62 -25.97
C SER A 779 9.49 -15.36 -26.58
N ALA A 780 9.70 -14.21 -27.23
CA ALA A 780 11.01 -13.83 -27.79
C ALA A 780 12.09 -13.64 -26.70
N CYS A 781 11.73 -13.08 -25.54
CA CYS A 781 12.64 -12.94 -24.40
C CYS A 781 13.05 -14.31 -23.79
N LEU A 782 12.14 -15.28 -23.74
CA LEU A 782 12.46 -16.66 -23.35
C LEU A 782 13.34 -17.38 -24.38
N GLU A 783 13.18 -17.07 -25.67
CA GLU A 783 13.96 -17.61 -26.78
C GLU A 783 15.39 -17.06 -26.80
N MET A 784 15.56 -15.76 -26.51
CA MET A 784 16.86 -15.10 -26.26
C MET A 784 17.67 -15.74 -25.11
N LEU A 785 16.97 -16.35 -24.14
CA LEU A 785 17.57 -17.11 -23.03
C LEU A 785 17.76 -18.61 -23.33
N GLY A 786 17.26 -19.11 -24.48
CA GLY A 786 17.33 -20.53 -24.85
C GLY A 786 16.41 -21.46 -24.04
N VAL A 787 15.42 -20.93 -23.31
CA VAL A 787 14.56 -21.69 -22.38
C VAL A 787 13.07 -21.66 -22.75
N ARG A 788 12.71 -21.19 -23.94
CA ARG A 788 11.31 -21.11 -24.37
C ARG A 788 10.64 -22.49 -24.45
N GLY A 789 9.42 -22.62 -23.92
CA GLY A 789 8.58 -23.79 -24.07
C GLY A 789 8.96 -24.97 -23.16
N ALA A 790 8.30 -26.10 -23.38
CA ALA A 790 8.55 -27.35 -22.64
C ALA A 790 9.82 -28.04 -23.15
N ASN A 791 10.59 -28.62 -22.24
CA ASN A 791 11.71 -29.48 -22.59
C ASN A 791 11.20 -30.91 -22.83
N ALA A 792 11.27 -31.37 -24.07
CA ALA A 792 10.75 -32.69 -24.46
C ALA A 792 11.59 -33.87 -23.93
N ALA A 793 12.90 -33.67 -23.73
CA ALA A 793 13.81 -34.72 -23.26
C ALA A 793 13.79 -34.87 -21.74
N GLN A 794 13.72 -33.73 -21.02
CA GLN A 794 13.72 -33.68 -19.55
C GLN A 794 12.75 -32.61 -19.05
N PRO A 795 11.45 -32.94 -18.85
CA PRO A 795 10.44 -31.97 -18.46
C PRO A 795 10.78 -31.24 -17.16
N GLY A 796 10.78 -29.90 -17.21
CA GLY A 796 11.14 -29.01 -16.11
C GLY A 796 12.55 -28.40 -16.21
N GLU A 797 13.42 -28.87 -17.09
CA GLU A 797 14.77 -28.31 -17.24
C GLU A 797 14.79 -26.86 -17.76
N ASN A 798 13.85 -26.48 -18.62
CA ASN A 798 13.80 -25.09 -19.11
C ASN A 798 13.38 -24.15 -17.98
N ALA A 799 12.39 -24.56 -17.16
CA ALA A 799 12.00 -23.80 -15.96
C ALA A 799 13.10 -23.76 -14.87
N LYS A 800 13.84 -24.86 -14.66
CA LYS A 800 15.02 -24.86 -13.78
C LYS A 800 16.11 -23.92 -14.29
N LYS A 801 16.45 -23.96 -15.58
CA LYS A 801 17.46 -23.08 -16.17
C LYS A 801 17.05 -21.62 -16.09
N LEU A 802 15.77 -21.28 -16.31
CA LEU A 802 15.26 -19.93 -16.07
C LEU A 802 15.44 -19.51 -14.60
N ALA A 803 15.19 -20.39 -13.62
CA ALA A 803 15.42 -20.08 -12.21
C ALA A 803 16.91 -19.81 -11.91
N GLN A 804 17.83 -20.59 -12.49
CA GLN A 804 19.29 -20.36 -12.38
C GLN A 804 19.68 -18.99 -12.96
N ILE A 805 19.18 -18.65 -14.16
CA ILE A 805 19.42 -17.35 -14.81
C ILE A 805 18.89 -16.20 -13.94
N VAL A 806 17.68 -16.31 -13.38
CA VAL A 806 17.13 -15.30 -12.46
C VAL A 806 18.02 -15.13 -11.23
N CYS A 807 18.45 -16.21 -10.57
CA CYS A 807 19.28 -16.14 -9.37
C CYS A 807 20.68 -15.55 -9.64
N ALA A 808 21.32 -15.92 -10.74
CA ALA A 808 22.60 -15.34 -11.15
C ALA A 808 22.46 -13.86 -11.58
N THR A 809 21.31 -13.47 -12.16
CA THR A 809 21.00 -12.06 -12.45
C THR A 809 20.77 -11.26 -11.16
N VAL A 810 20.13 -11.86 -10.15
CA VAL A 810 20.03 -11.28 -8.79
C VAL A 810 21.43 -11.07 -8.21
N MET A 811 22.31 -12.08 -8.24
CA MET A 811 23.70 -11.92 -7.79
C MET A 811 24.43 -10.76 -8.49
N ALA A 812 24.25 -10.60 -9.80
CA ALA A 812 24.82 -9.48 -10.54
C ALA A 812 24.31 -8.12 -10.04
N GLY A 813 23.00 -7.97 -9.85
CA GLY A 813 22.40 -6.76 -9.30
C GLY A 813 22.91 -6.46 -7.88
N GLU A 814 22.81 -7.45 -6.99
CA GLU A 814 23.26 -7.38 -5.59
C GLU A 814 24.70 -6.87 -5.49
N LEU A 815 25.63 -7.49 -6.24
CA LEU A 815 27.04 -7.12 -6.24
C LEU A 815 27.27 -5.66 -6.66
N SER A 816 26.56 -5.20 -7.70
CA SER A 816 26.69 -3.84 -8.21
C SER A 816 26.07 -2.80 -7.27
N LEU A 817 24.91 -3.08 -6.68
CA LEU A 817 24.26 -2.17 -5.73
C LEU A 817 25.04 -2.06 -4.42
N MET A 818 25.51 -3.17 -3.86
CA MET A 818 26.32 -3.18 -2.63
C MET A 818 27.61 -2.35 -2.81
N ALA A 819 28.26 -2.44 -3.99
CA ALA A 819 29.39 -1.57 -4.32
C ALA A 819 29.01 -0.08 -4.51
N ALA A 820 27.84 0.21 -5.09
CA ALA A 820 27.38 1.59 -5.27
C ALA A 820 27.01 2.30 -3.95
N LEU A 821 26.53 1.52 -2.96
CA LEU A 821 26.20 1.99 -1.61
C LEU A 821 27.44 2.48 -0.85
N VAL A 822 28.55 1.74 -0.89
CA VAL A 822 29.78 2.07 -0.15
C VAL A 822 30.62 3.17 -0.82
N ASN A 823 30.37 3.48 -2.10
CA ASN A 823 31.19 4.40 -2.89
C ASN A 823 30.56 5.79 -3.13
N SER A 824 29.46 6.14 -2.47
CA SER A 824 28.69 7.39 -2.71
C SER A 824 28.21 7.59 -4.17
N ASP A 825 28.14 6.50 -4.95
CA ASP A 825 27.78 6.53 -6.38
C ASP A 825 26.28 6.36 -6.63
N LEU A 826 25.52 5.89 -5.64
CA LEU A 826 24.08 5.63 -5.79
C LEU A 826 23.30 6.89 -6.20
N VAL A 827 23.46 8.00 -5.46
CA VAL A 827 22.74 9.25 -5.76
C VAL A 827 23.15 9.82 -7.12
N LYS A 828 24.45 9.77 -7.46
CA LYS A 828 24.97 10.26 -8.75
C LYS A 828 24.42 9.47 -9.93
N SER A 829 24.36 8.15 -9.82
CA SER A 829 23.86 7.28 -10.89
C SER A 829 22.35 7.38 -11.08
N HIS A 830 21.55 7.45 -10.00
CA HIS A 830 20.12 7.72 -10.10
C HIS A 830 19.83 9.10 -10.69
N MET A 831 20.54 10.16 -10.29
CA MET A 831 20.35 11.50 -10.86
C MET A 831 20.70 11.54 -12.36
N ARG A 832 21.73 10.81 -12.81
CA ARG A 832 22.13 10.76 -14.23
C ARG A 832 21.17 9.97 -15.11
N HIS A 833 20.65 8.83 -14.64
CA HIS A 833 19.94 7.86 -15.48
C HIS A 833 18.45 7.71 -15.17
N ASN A 834 18.02 7.96 -13.93
CA ASN A 834 16.62 7.87 -13.49
C ASN A 834 15.93 9.26 -13.48
N ARG A 835 16.71 10.34 -13.61
CA ARG A 835 16.21 11.73 -13.65
C ARG A 835 16.72 12.52 -14.87
N SER A 836 16.86 11.84 -16.01
CA SER A 836 17.29 12.48 -17.26
C SER A 836 16.36 13.64 -17.66
N SER A 837 16.93 14.72 -18.18
CA SER A 837 16.23 15.98 -18.50
C SER A 837 15.01 15.81 -19.42
N ILE A 838 15.00 14.75 -20.24
CA ILE A 838 13.89 14.38 -21.14
C ILE A 838 12.57 14.22 -20.37
N ALA A 839 12.60 13.64 -19.15
CA ALA A 839 11.40 13.46 -18.32
C ALA A 839 10.87 14.78 -17.72
N VAL A 840 11.68 15.84 -17.72
CA VAL A 840 11.33 17.16 -17.16
C VAL A 840 10.84 18.12 -18.25
N SER A 841 11.24 17.93 -19.51
CA SER A 841 10.86 18.81 -20.64
C SER A 841 9.42 18.63 -21.16
N GLY A 842 8.63 17.74 -20.56
CA GLY A 842 7.26 17.40 -20.98
C GLY A 842 6.17 18.44 -20.68
N LYS A 843 6.44 19.75 -20.79
CA LYS A 843 5.51 20.90 -20.96
C LYS A 843 6.19 22.25 -20.70
N ALA A 844 6.95 22.74 -21.68
CA ALA A 844 7.30 24.16 -21.78
C ALA A 844 7.71 24.54 -23.21
N THR A 845 6.74 24.89 -24.05
CA THR A 845 7.03 25.64 -25.29
C THR A 845 7.33 27.09 -24.93
N ASN A 846 8.61 27.41 -24.75
CA ASN A 846 9.09 28.80 -24.74
C ASN A 846 10.42 28.88 -25.52
N PRO A 847 10.53 29.69 -26.59
CA PRO A 847 11.68 29.70 -27.47
C PRO A 847 12.74 30.70 -26.99
N LEU A 848 13.63 30.28 -26.08
CA LEU A 848 14.87 31.03 -25.81
C LEU A 848 16.08 30.10 -25.79
N ASN A 849 16.89 30.21 -26.85
CA ASN A 849 18.25 29.68 -26.90
C ASN A 849 19.10 30.29 -25.78
N VAL A 850 19.72 29.44 -24.97
CA VAL A 850 21.05 29.73 -24.42
C VAL A 850 21.95 28.53 -24.67
N THR A 851 22.68 28.60 -25.79
CA THR A 851 23.83 27.75 -26.03
C THR A 851 24.95 28.09 -25.05
N VAL A 852 25.37 27.13 -24.23
CA VAL A 852 26.72 27.14 -23.65
C VAL A 852 27.48 26.00 -24.32
N SER A 853 28.36 26.38 -25.26
CA SER A 853 29.18 25.45 -26.03
C SER A 853 30.56 25.29 -25.41
N SER A 854 31.15 24.12 -25.69
CA SER A 854 32.59 23.81 -25.75
C SER A 854 33.31 23.27 -24.49
N CYS A 855 33.75 22.01 -24.66
CA CYS A 855 35.14 21.54 -24.53
C CYS A 855 35.86 21.63 -23.17
N SER A 856 36.63 20.61 -22.73
CA SER A 856 37.47 19.73 -23.56
C SER A 856 37.92 18.44 -22.86
N LYS A 857 38.11 17.38 -23.68
CA LYS A 857 39.13 16.31 -23.66
C LYS A 857 39.58 15.69 -22.31
N ILE A 858 39.43 14.37 -22.19
CA ILE A 858 40.50 13.35 -22.32
C ILE A 858 39.89 11.94 -22.12
N SER A 859 40.36 10.97 -22.93
CA SER A 859 40.03 9.51 -22.91
C SER A 859 38.62 9.10 -23.31
#